data_AF-A0A3M1LVK2-F1
#
_entry.id   AF-A0A3M1LVK2-F1
#
_cell.length_a   1.000
_cell.length_b   1.000
_cell.length_c   1.000
_cell.angle_alpha   90.00
_cell.angle_beta   90.00
_cell.angle_gamma   90.00
#
_symmetry.space_group_name_H-M   'P 1'
#
loop_
_entity.id
_entity.type
_entity.pdbx_description
1 polymer ?
#
loop_
_entity_poly.entity_id
_entity_poly.type
_entity_poly.pdbx_seq_one_letter_code
_entity_poly.pdbx_strand_id
1 'polypeptide(L)'
;MRLRSPHGGSASVRFDIVPYLRITGHESFHLPDPQQGASWVPILIETDAWTKVDLWPPTSSPTIVLVERSKGIRRYQVELPPERTDISLRLVRRLPQEGRVSFSLRIPIHRLRWRLILHPDSAASPVWHDRTVSVSIDELEQSPSPYLMVDAPGVGTGARLRLRLLDTDGTTLKEMEAPQSSRRLSRFRRFDLRLVRDTLRQSRSAVVRGDLVVDGLPERGGPVTLPVLRLVRGIHVDRVHVTRRQEHGEVYVDLAWEPETPLKGRRVRFWPLTRPWAKPVSIPIPDTARFRYTFPTDDGALPPGEYLVEFTVDDPWAPQTEPEQPPSTDNGGNRVRLGNLEERLAWLDAAIAREGERFDYLAEQALLWRALGDKAQVIPALRRCLAQADNAPVEQVVALANAFNDHPIADALRSSLYRPHRVRFVLEAHQAGRLSDADWQTYLGELRQHASRLLTAPQAWEPLLQIPDEEVRRATVRQLVVHGDPVGLEALLKWLREGELSESEVLETLEKNLDFAARILESRSADPLALRLLMGLAEKHPNRVPVPYVQRGYWVRCQAGWGRIERIERSDGYEVPYVYPKELYRNYRLWIVLRPDEDAEPVVLDLDRGEVRFLLPSRHYLCTKCGQFAARRHGWITGRHERSAHEGWHPRFLILETSFLPQQANIKFAIRRPSNIWQ
;
A
#
# COMPACT_ATOMS: atom_id res chain seq x y z
N MET A 1 -7.17 8.75 -50.97
CA MET A 1 -7.06 7.92 -52.19
C MET A 1 -8.41 7.25 -52.45
N ARG A 2 -8.88 7.17 -53.70
CA ARG A 2 -10.07 6.38 -54.05
C ARG A 2 -9.62 5.01 -54.52
N LEU A 3 -9.85 3.99 -53.71
CA LEU A 3 -9.64 2.59 -54.10
C LEU A 3 -10.90 2.11 -54.81
N ARG A 4 -10.76 1.62 -56.03
CA ARG A 4 -11.85 0.95 -56.75
C ARG A 4 -11.66 -0.55 -56.62
N SER A 5 -12.71 -1.24 -56.18
CA SER A 5 -12.73 -2.70 -56.23
C SER A 5 -12.92 -3.18 -57.68
N PRO A 6 -12.57 -4.44 -57.98
CA PRO A 6 -12.81 -5.04 -59.29
C PRO A 6 -14.29 -5.05 -59.71
N HIS A 7 -15.21 -4.88 -58.76
CA HIS A 7 -16.66 -4.87 -58.98
C HIS A 7 -17.27 -3.45 -59.02
N GLY A 8 -16.44 -2.42 -59.24
CA GLY A 8 -16.93 -1.04 -59.46
C GLY A 8 -17.25 -0.24 -58.20
N GLY A 9 -17.10 -0.82 -57.00
CA GLY A 9 -17.27 -0.10 -55.74
C GLY A 9 -16.08 0.83 -55.47
N SER A 10 -16.32 2.10 -55.16
CA SER A 10 -15.26 3.04 -54.78
C SER A 10 -15.28 3.33 -53.28
N ALA A 11 -14.18 3.07 -52.58
CA ALA A 11 -13.98 3.48 -51.20
C ALA A 11 -12.95 4.62 -51.15
N SER A 12 -13.32 5.72 -50.49
CA SER A 12 -12.37 6.78 -50.18
C SER A 12 -11.66 6.42 -48.88
N VAL A 13 -10.36 6.11 -48.98
CA VAL A 13 -9.52 5.85 -47.80
C VAL A 13 -8.62 7.06 -47.58
N ARG A 14 -8.65 7.58 -46.35
CA ARG A 14 -7.71 8.59 -45.87
C ARG A 14 -6.46 7.88 -45.38
N PHE A 15 -5.31 8.29 -45.88
CA PHE A 15 -4.02 7.82 -45.41
C PHE A 15 -3.25 9.05 -44.92
N ASP A 16 -2.56 8.90 -43.79
CA ASP A 16 -1.70 9.92 -43.23
C ASP A 16 -0.24 9.43 -43.36
N ILE A 17 0.66 10.29 -43.81
CA ILE A 17 2.07 9.94 -44.01
C ILE A 17 2.89 10.63 -42.92
N VAL A 18 3.66 9.86 -42.15
CA VAL A 18 4.67 10.37 -41.23
C VAL A 18 6.04 10.24 -41.92
N PRO A 19 6.70 11.35 -42.32
CA PRO A 19 7.88 11.31 -43.18
C PRO A 19 9.10 10.57 -42.61
N TYR A 20 9.24 10.51 -41.29
CA TYR A 20 10.31 9.79 -40.62
C TYR A 20 9.80 9.20 -39.31
N LEU A 21 9.58 7.89 -39.30
CA LEU A 21 9.20 7.10 -38.14
C LEU A 21 9.93 5.76 -38.18
N ARG A 22 10.83 5.53 -37.22
CA ARG A 22 11.47 4.22 -37.02
C ARG A 22 11.11 3.71 -35.63
N ILE A 23 10.70 2.46 -35.54
CA ILE A 23 10.38 1.78 -34.28
C ILE A 23 11.35 0.61 -34.15
N THR A 24 12.08 0.53 -33.06
CA THR A 24 13.02 -0.56 -32.75
C THR A 24 12.79 -1.06 -31.33
N GLY A 25 13.15 -2.32 -31.04
CA GLY A 25 12.80 -2.97 -29.76
C GLY A 25 11.38 -3.56 -29.73
N HIS A 26 10.68 -3.54 -30.86
CA HIS A 26 9.42 -4.24 -31.08
C HIS A 26 9.72 -5.65 -31.60
N GLU A 27 9.90 -6.60 -30.68
CA GLU A 27 10.15 -8.00 -31.06
C GLU A 27 8.90 -8.63 -31.69
N SER A 28 9.11 -9.61 -32.56
CA SER A 28 8.03 -10.36 -33.19
C SER A 28 7.15 -11.10 -32.17
N PHE A 29 7.74 -11.52 -31.04
CA PHE A 29 7.05 -12.26 -29.98
C PHE A 29 7.79 -12.20 -28.62
N HIS A 30 7.11 -11.74 -27.56
CA HIS A 30 7.66 -11.65 -26.21
C HIS A 30 7.17 -12.79 -25.32
N LEU A 31 8.11 -13.55 -24.75
CA LEU A 31 7.84 -14.65 -23.82
C LEU A 31 8.02 -14.17 -22.38
N PRO A 32 7.15 -14.58 -21.45
CA PRO A 32 7.41 -14.37 -20.04
C PRO A 32 8.54 -15.27 -19.54
N ASP A 33 9.26 -14.79 -18.53
CA ASP A 33 10.18 -15.62 -17.76
C ASP A 33 9.40 -16.57 -16.84
N PRO A 34 9.74 -17.87 -16.77
CA PRO A 34 9.02 -18.84 -15.93
C PRO A 34 8.95 -18.51 -14.44
N GLN A 35 9.94 -17.77 -13.91
CA GLN A 35 10.02 -17.38 -12.50
C GLN A 35 9.56 -15.95 -12.28
N GLN A 36 9.97 -15.03 -13.17
CA GLN A 36 9.78 -13.58 -12.99
C GLN A 36 8.54 -13.04 -13.73
N GLY A 37 7.90 -13.80 -14.62
CA GLY A 37 6.76 -13.36 -15.43
C GLY A 37 7.18 -12.47 -16.61
N ALA A 38 6.25 -11.66 -17.14
CA ALA A 38 6.58 -10.78 -18.25
C ALA A 38 7.51 -9.63 -17.80
N SER A 39 8.47 -9.29 -18.65
CA SER A 39 9.42 -8.22 -18.40
C SER A 39 8.95 -6.88 -18.98
N TRP A 40 9.57 -5.81 -18.50
CA TRP A 40 9.50 -4.49 -19.13
C TRP A 40 10.07 -4.55 -20.54
N VAL A 41 9.37 -3.95 -21.50
CA VAL A 41 9.80 -3.90 -22.90
C VAL A 41 10.18 -2.47 -23.26
N PRO A 42 11.47 -2.19 -23.58
CA PRO A 42 11.88 -0.90 -24.08
C PRO A 42 11.61 -0.81 -25.59
N ILE A 43 10.82 0.19 -26.01
CA ILE A 43 10.63 0.52 -27.42
C ILE A 43 11.28 1.87 -27.70
N LEU A 44 12.14 1.91 -28.70
CA LEU A 44 12.76 3.13 -29.19
C LEU A 44 12.01 3.62 -30.42
N ILE A 45 11.62 4.89 -30.37
CA ILE A 45 10.89 5.59 -31.43
C ILE A 45 11.73 6.75 -31.92
N GLU A 46 12.09 6.72 -33.18
CA GLU A 46 12.84 7.79 -33.83
C GLU A 46 11.93 8.58 -34.76
N THR A 47 11.93 9.90 -34.61
CA THR A 47 11.21 10.83 -35.47
C THR A 47 12.11 11.97 -35.97
N ASP A 48 11.65 12.72 -36.97
CA ASP A 48 12.33 13.97 -37.35
C ASP A 48 12.23 15.05 -36.24
N ALA A 49 12.97 16.15 -36.43
CA ALA A 49 13.03 17.26 -35.47
C ALA A 49 11.72 18.05 -35.29
N TRP A 50 10.72 17.85 -36.17
CA TRP A 50 9.47 18.61 -36.22
C TRP A 50 8.29 17.84 -35.63
N THR A 51 8.45 16.53 -35.48
CA THR A 51 7.49 15.62 -34.87
C THR A 51 7.80 15.46 -33.39
N LYS A 52 6.78 15.60 -32.55
CA LYS A 52 6.82 15.24 -31.12
C LYS A 52 5.99 13.98 -30.91
N VAL A 53 6.46 13.06 -30.08
CA VAL A 53 5.71 11.88 -29.65
C VAL A 53 5.25 12.07 -28.22
N ASP A 54 3.97 11.84 -27.97
CA ASP A 54 3.33 11.87 -26.65
C ASP A 54 2.49 10.59 -26.44
N LEU A 55 2.21 10.24 -25.19
CA LEU A 55 1.27 9.15 -24.85
C LEU A 55 -0.18 9.61 -25.01
N TRP A 56 -1.07 8.69 -25.42
CA TRP A 56 -2.50 8.98 -25.55
C TRP A 56 -3.37 7.80 -25.10
N PRO A 57 -4.21 7.96 -24.06
CA PRO A 57 -4.33 9.13 -23.17
C PRO A 57 -3.06 9.36 -22.32
N PRO A 58 -2.89 10.56 -21.73
CA PRO A 58 -1.82 10.80 -20.76
C PRO A 58 -2.03 9.89 -19.55
N THR A 59 -1.05 9.03 -19.26
CA THR A 59 -1.09 8.09 -18.14
C THR A 59 0.26 8.10 -17.43
N SER A 60 0.28 7.75 -16.15
CA SER A 60 1.52 7.58 -15.37
C SER A 60 2.36 6.37 -15.83
N SER A 61 1.74 5.40 -16.50
CA SER A 61 2.40 4.23 -17.10
C SER A 61 1.69 3.77 -18.38
N PRO A 62 2.39 3.49 -19.50
CA PRO A 62 3.85 3.45 -19.68
C PRO A 62 4.52 4.83 -19.57
N THR A 63 5.85 4.88 -19.44
CA THR A 63 6.63 6.14 -19.42
C THR A 63 7.22 6.41 -20.80
N ILE A 64 7.35 7.68 -21.17
CA ILE A 64 8.04 8.11 -22.40
C ILE A 64 9.08 9.18 -22.05
N VAL A 65 10.32 8.94 -22.45
CA VAL A 65 11.44 9.84 -22.21
C VAL A 65 12.09 10.21 -23.53
N LEU A 66 12.34 11.50 -23.75
CA LEU A 66 13.17 11.95 -24.86
C LEU A 66 14.64 11.68 -24.50
N VAL A 67 15.23 10.66 -25.13
CA VAL A 67 16.60 10.21 -24.83
C VAL A 67 17.65 10.89 -25.70
N GLU A 68 17.29 11.37 -26.88
CA GLU A 68 18.23 12.11 -27.74
C GLU A 68 17.53 13.23 -28.53
N ARG A 69 18.22 14.37 -28.63
CA ARG A 69 17.86 15.49 -29.50
C ARG A 69 19.09 15.97 -30.27
N SER A 70 19.34 15.36 -31.43
CA SER A 70 20.41 15.72 -32.35
C SER A 70 19.90 16.60 -33.51
N LYS A 71 20.81 17.14 -34.34
CA LYS A 71 20.44 17.98 -35.49
C LYS A 71 19.68 17.15 -36.54
N GLY A 72 18.36 17.16 -36.46
CA GLY A 72 17.45 16.56 -37.44
C GLY A 72 16.63 15.36 -36.94
N ILE A 73 17.02 14.73 -35.83
CA ILE A 73 16.37 13.52 -35.29
C ILE A 73 16.03 13.71 -33.81
N ARG A 74 14.90 13.12 -33.39
CA ARG A 74 14.53 12.94 -31.99
C ARG A 74 14.36 11.45 -31.72
N ARG A 75 14.90 10.99 -30.60
CA ARG A 75 14.71 9.61 -30.12
C ARG A 75 13.96 9.60 -28.81
N TYR A 76 12.90 8.81 -28.75
CA TYR A 76 12.07 8.59 -27.58
C TYR A 76 12.21 7.15 -27.13
N GLN A 77 12.50 6.92 -25.86
CA GLN A 77 12.42 5.61 -25.24
C GLN A 77 11.07 5.53 -24.51
N VAL A 78 10.33 4.47 -24.82
CA VAL A 78 9.09 4.11 -24.15
C VAL A 78 9.34 2.85 -23.36
N GLU A 79 9.07 2.88 -22.06
CA GLU A 79 9.16 1.69 -21.21
C GLU A 79 7.75 1.17 -20.95
N LEU A 80 7.47 -0.03 -21.47
CA LEU A 80 6.18 -0.66 -21.35
C LEU A 80 6.18 -1.67 -20.20
N PRO A 81 5.27 -1.52 -19.23
CA PRO A 81 5.18 -2.45 -18.13
C PRO A 81 4.64 -3.82 -18.59
N PRO A 82 4.82 -4.87 -17.78
CA PRO A 82 4.41 -6.25 -18.10
C PRO A 82 2.93 -6.40 -18.49
N GLU A 83 2.03 -5.61 -17.91
CA GLU A 83 0.58 -5.76 -18.06
C GLU A 83 0.05 -5.15 -19.37
N ARG A 84 0.84 -4.29 -20.03
CA ARG A 84 0.46 -3.60 -21.26
C ARG A 84 0.72 -4.47 -22.49
N THR A 85 -0.31 -4.60 -23.33
CA THR A 85 -0.27 -5.35 -24.61
C THR A 85 -0.42 -4.49 -25.85
N ASP A 86 -0.52 -3.18 -25.65
CA ASP A 86 -0.40 -2.19 -26.71
C ASP A 86 -0.04 -0.84 -26.12
N ILE A 87 0.48 0.04 -26.97
CA ILE A 87 0.67 1.44 -26.66
C ILE A 87 -0.02 2.29 -27.71
N SER A 88 -0.72 3.31 -27.22
CA SER A 88 -1.35 4.34 -28.06
C SER A 88 -0.55 5.64 -27.92
N LEU A 89 0.01 6.06 -29.04
CA LEU A 89 0.86 7.23 -29.16
C LEU A 89 0.15 8.32 -29.95
N ARG A 90 0.44 9.57 -29.61
CA ARG A 90 0.05 10.74 -30.38
C ARG A 90 1.30 11.40 -30.94
N LEU A 91 1.39 11.42 -32.26
CA LEU A 91 2.44 12.15 -32.97
C LEU A 91 1.92 13.54 -33.32
N VAL A 92 2.58 14.60 -32.83
CA VAL A 92 2.21 15.99 -33.09
C VAL A 92 3.31 16.65 -33.92
N ARG A 93 2.99 16.98 -35.17
CA ARG A 93 3.90 17.67 -36.09
C ARG A 93 3.55 19.15 -36.17
N ARG A 94 4.56 20.02 -36.10
CA ARG A 94 4.42 21.45 -36.40
C ARG A 94 4.70 21.68 -37.88
N LEU A 95 3.72 22.22 -38.61
CA LEU A 95 3.89 22.65 -39.99
C LEU A 95 4.14 24.17 -40.03
N PRO A 96 5.09 24.66 -40.84
CA PRO A 96 5.43 26.09 -40.89
C PRO A 96 4.28 27.02 -41.25
N GLN A 97 3.28 26.55 -42.02
CA GLN A 97 2.19 27.38 -42.57
C GLN A 97 0.77 26.94 -42.16
N GLU A 98 0.58 25.75 -41.59
CA GLU A 98 -0.75 25.15 -41.33
C GLU A 98 -1.00 24.80 -39.85
N GLY A 99 -0.14 25.28 -38.93
CA GLY A 99 -0.29 25.02 -37.49
C GLY A 99 0.21 23.63 -37.06
N ARG A 100 -0.56 22.92 -36.23
CA ARG A 100 -0.20 21.61 -35.67
C ARG A 100 -1.12 20.51 -36.20
N VAL A 101 -0.54 19.44 -36.74
CA VAL A 101 -1.27 18.23 -37.13
C VAL A 101 -0.96 17.12 -36.14
N SER A 102 -1.96 16.35 -35.71
CA SER A 102 -1.76 15.22 -34.81
C SER A 102 -2.34 13.91 -35.34
N PHE A 103 -1.59 12.83 -35.16
CA PHE A 103 -1.93 11.47 -35.59
C PHE A 103 -1.88 10.51 -34.41
N SER A 104 -2.76 9.51 -34.40
CA SER A 104 -2.75 8.44 -33.41
C SER A 104 -2.11 7.19 -34.00
N LEU A 105 -1.11 6.64 -33.31
CA LEU A 105 -0.43 5.40 -33.67
C LEU A 105 -0.60 4.38 -32.55
N ARG A 106 -1.16 3.21 -32.87
CA ARG A 106 -1.25 2.10 -31.93
C ARG A 106 -0.22 1.04 -32.29
N ILE A 107 0.69 0.74 -31.38
CA ILE A 107 1.70 -0.31 -31.54
C ILE A 107 1.28 -1.49 -30.65
N PRO A 108 0.90 -2.65 -31.22
CA PRO A 108 0.59 -3.84 -30.44
C PRO A 108 1.86 -4.46 -29.87
N ILE A 109 1.84 -4.96 -28.64
CA ILE A 109 2.95 -5.72 -28.06
C ILE A 109 2.57 -7.19 -28.06
N HIS A 110 3.38 -8.01 -28.74
CA HIS A 110 3.08 -9.40 -29.01
C HIS A 110 3.46 -10.29 -27.81
N ARG A 111 2.81 -10.10 -26.65
CA ARG A 111 3.06 -10.89 -25.44
C ARG A 111 2.28 -12.19 -25.43
N LEU A 112 2.96 -13.30 -25.16
CA LEU A 112 2.31 -14.55 -24.80
C LEU A 112 1.75 -14.45 -23.37
N ARG A 113 0.46 -14.73 -23.22
CA ARG A 113 -0.22 -14.74 -21.91
C ARG A 113 -1.39 -15.72 -21.94
N TRP A 114 -1.84 -16.14 -20.76
CA TRP A 114 -2.93 -17.10 -20.63
C TRP A 114 -3.90 -16.70 -19.54
N ARG A 115 -5.11 -17.26 -19.59
CA ARG A 115 -6.07 -17.13 -18.49
C ARG A 115 -6.82 -18.43 -18.30
N LEU A 116 -7.00 -18.80 -17.05
CA LEU A 116 -7.81 -19.94 -16.65
C LEU A 116 -9.26 -19.46 -16.45
N ILE A 117 -10.20 -20.15 -17.07
CA ILE A 117 -11.63 -19.84 -16.96
C ILE A 117 -12.32 -21.05 -16.38
N LEU A 118 -12.79 -20.93 -15.14
CA LEU A 118 -13.52 -21.97 -14.41
C LEU A 118 -15.04 -21.78 -14.53
N HIS A 119 -15.53 -20.55 -14.47
CA HIS A 119 -16.96 -20.25 -14.58
C HIS A 119 -17.20 -19.22 -15.70
N PRO A 120 -17.53 -19.66 -16.93
CA PRO A 120 -17.66 -18.77 -18.08
C PRO A 120 -18.78 -17.72 -17.93
N ASP A 121 -19.80 -18.03 -17.13
CA ASP A 121 -20.96 -17.17 -16.89
C ASP A 121 -20.76 -16.18 -15.72
N SER A 122 -19.59 -16.17 -15.09
CA SER A 122 -19.27 -15.22 -14.03
C SER A 122 -19.14 -13.81 -14.59
N ALA A 123 -19.72 -12.82 -13.90
CA ALA A 123 -19.64 -11.41 -14.27
C ALA A 123 -18.20 -10.85 -14.17
N ALA A 124 -17.32 -11.51 -13.39
CA ALA A 124 -15.92 -11.13 -13.29
C ALA A 124 -15.16 -11.54 -14.56
N SER A 125 -14.52 -10.57 -15.21
CA SER A 125 -13.64 -10.86 -16.34
C SER A 125 -12.38 -11.59 -15.85
N PRO A 126 -12.10 -12.83 -16.31
CA PRO A 126 -10.94 -13.58 -15.87
C PRO A 126 -9.64 -12.87 -16.26
N VAL A 127 -8.72 -12.78 -15.28
CA VAL A 127 -7.45 -12.04 -15.35
C VAL A 127 -6.48 -12.74 -16.31
N TRP A 128 -5.71 -11.96 -17.05
CA TRP A 128 -4.61 -12.47 -17.86
C TRP A 128 -3.36 -12.65 -17.00
N HIS A 129 -2.74 -13.81 -17.12
CA HIS A 129 -1.53 -14.22 -16.42
C HIS A 129 -0.37 -14.39 -17.38
N ASP A 130 0.81 -14.11 -16.87
CA ASP A 130 2.13 -14.29 -17.47
C ASP A 130 3.01 -15.20 -16.60
N ARG A 131 2.44 -15.77 -15.54
CA ARG A 131 3.05 -16.72 -14.60
C ARG A 131 2.15 -17.93 -14.39
N THR A 132 2.74 -19.02 -13.90
CA THR A 132 2.02 -20.27 -13.63
C THR A 132 0.80 -20.02 -12.74
N VAL A 133 -0.38 -20.44 -13.19
CA VAL A 133 -1.62 -20.31 -12.41
C VAL A 133 -1.82 -21.58 -11.60
N SER A 134 -1.92 -21.44 -10.28
CA SER A 134 -2.27 -22.56 -9.38
C SER A 134 -3.78 -22.64 -9.20
N VAL A 135 -4.35 -23.85 -9.32
CA VAL A 135 -5.77 -24.13 -9.09
C VAL A 135 -5.93 -25.49 -8.43
N SER A 136 -6.94 -25.65 -7.56
CA SER A 136 -7.21 -26.97 -6.98
C SER A 136 -7.84 -27.90 -8.01
N ILE A 137 -7.53 -29.20 -7.94
CA ILE A 137 -8.18 -30.21 -8.79
C ILE A 137 -9.68 -30.26 -8.49
N ASP A 138 -10.08 -30.10 -7.23
CA ASP A 138 -11.49 -30.14 -6.83
C ASP A 138 -12.30 -28.99 -7.44
N GLU A 139 -11.74 -27.78 -7.46
CA GLU A 139 -12.34 -26.61 -8.12
C GLU A 139 -12.43 -26.81 -9.64
N LEU A 140 -11.38 -27.38 -10.25
CA LEU A 140 -11.41 -27.75 -11.66
C LEU A 140 -12.50 -28.80 -11.95
N GLU A 141 -12.74 -29.75 -11.05
CA GLU A 141 -13.79 -30.77 -11.19
C GLU A 141 -15.20 -30.19 -11.04
N GLN A 142 -15.40 -29.30 -10.06
CA GLN A 142 -16.70 -28.66 -9.77
C GLN A 142 -17.10 -27.63 -10.83
N SER A 143 -16.15 -27.08 -11.57
CA SER A 143 -16.41 -26.19 -12.70
C SER A 143 -17.30 -26.87 -13.77
N PRO A 144 -18.27 -26.22 -14.42
CA PRO A 144 -19.08 -26.86 -15.45
C PRO A 144 -18.34 -27.02 -16.79
N SER A 145 -17.46 -26.06 -17.14
CA SER A 145 -16.77 -26.05 -18.45
C SER A 145 -15.42 -25.32 -18.39
N PRO A 146 -14.45 -25.86 -17.64
CA PRO A 146 -13.17 -25.20 -17.45
C PRO A 146 -12.34 -25.20 -18.74
N TYR A 147 -11.67 -24.09 -19.03
CA TYR A 147 -10.72 -24.02 -20.14
C TYR A 147 -9.58 -23.05 -19.88
N LEU A 148 -8.41 -23.38 -20.43
CA LEU A 148 -7.29 -22.46 -20.53
C LEU A 148 -7.36 -21.73 -21.87
N MET A 149 -7.38 -20.40 -21.83
CA MET A 149 -7.28 -19.59 -23.04
C MET A 149 -5.91 -18.93 -23.12
N VAL A 150 -5.21 -19.16 -24.23
CA VAL A 150 -3.90 -18.58 -24.53
C VAL A 150 -4.06 -17.49 -25.58
N ASP A 151 -3.48 -16.33 -25.30
CA ASP A 151 -3.33 -15.23 -26.25
C ASP A 151 -1.91 -15.26 -26.81
N ALA A 152 -1.82 -15.61 -28.09
CA ALA A 152 -0.59 -15.76 -28.84
C ALA A 152 -0.62 -14.82 -30.07
N PRO A 153 -0.53 -13.50 -29.86
CA PRO A 153 -0.62 -12.51 -30.93
C PRO A 153 0.58 -12.61 -31.88
N GLY A 154 0.35 -12.53 -33.20
CA GLY A 154 1.42 -12.61 -34.21
C GLY A 154 1.88 -14.04 -34.55
N VAL A 155 1.37 -15.04 -33.84
CA VAL A 155 1.62 -16.44 -34.15
C VAL A 155 0.84 -16.84 -35.42
N GLY A 156 1.57 -17.18 -36.48
CA GLY A 156 1.02 -17.55 -37.78
C GLY A 156 0.19 -18.85 -37.77
N THR A 157 -0.45 -19.18 -38.90
CA THR A 157 -1.27 -20.41 -39.05
C THR A 157 -0.46 -21.71 -38.90
N GLY A 158 0.86 -21.66 -39.08
CA GLY A 158 1.74 -22.83 -39.00
C GLY A 158 2.15 -23.23 -37.57
N ALA A 159 1.96 -22.36 -36.58
CA ALA A 159 2.42 -22.64 -35.23
C ALA A 159 1.41 -23.52 -34.46
N ARG A 160 1.94 -24.50 -33.73
CA ARG A 160 1.15 -25.46 -32.95
C ARG A 160 1.32 -25.19 -31.48
N LEU A 161 0.20 -25.08 -30.77
CA LEU A 161 0.17 -24.91 -29.32
C LEU A 161 -0.34 -26.21 -28.71
N ARG A 162 0.45 -26.80 -27.81
CA ARG A 162 0.10 -28.01 -27.08
C ARG A 162 0.17 -27.75 -25.58
N LEU A 163 -0.73 -28.35 -24.83
CA LEU A 163 -0.70 -28.39 -23.38
C LEU A 163 -0.30 -29.79 -22.93
N ARG A 164 0.83 -29.92 -22.24
CA ARG A 164 1.34 -31.16 -21.65
C ARG A 164 1.06 -31.14 -20.16
N LEU A 165 0.34 -32.12 -19.66
CA LEU A 165 0.21 -32.38 -18.23
C LEU A 165 1.30 -33.37 -17.81
N LEU A 166 2.12 -32.94 -16.86
CA LEU A 166 3.25 -33.69 -16.32
C LEU A 166 2.98 -34.08 -14.88
N ASP A 167 3.36 -35.31 -14.56
CA ASP A 167 3.46 -35.85 -13.22
C ASP A 167 4.74 -35.33 -12.52
N THR A 168 4.83 -35.44 -11.19
CA THR A 168 5.94 -34.94 -10.35
C THR A 168 7.28 -35.55 -10.71
N ASP A 169 7.30 -36.75 -11.31
CA ASP A 169 8.49 -37.42 -11.84
C ASP A 169 8.85 -36.97 -13.28
N GLY A 170 8.09 -36.04 -13.86
CA GLY A 170 8.26 -35.55 -15.22
C GLY A 170 7.54 -36.38 -16.29
N THR A 171 6.86 -37.46 -15.91
CA THR A 171 6.11 -38.30 -16.85
C THR A 171 4.94 -37.54 -17.46
N THR A 172 4.75 -37.63 -18.78
CA THR A 172 3.60 -37.00 -19.43
C THR A 172 2.32 -37.82 -19.17
N LEU A 173 1.40 -37.25 -18.41
CA LEU A 173 0.07 -37.83 -18.14
C LEU A 173 -0.88 -37.66 -19.33
N LYS A 174 -0.85 -36.48 -19.97
CA LYS A 174 -1.69 -36.17 -21.12
C LYS A 174 -1.07 -35.06 -21.96
N GLU A 175 -1.21 -35.16 -23.27
CA GLU A 175 -0.93 -34.06 -24.20
C GLU A 175 -2.21 -33.71 -24.97
N MET A 176 -2.45 -32.42 -25.18
CA MET A 176 -3.57 -31.90 -25.96
C MET A 176 -3.09 -30.80 -26.90
N GLU A 177 -3.52 -30.84 -28.16
CA GLU A 177 -3.28 -29.77 -29.12
C GLU A 177 -4.48 -28.81 -29.18
N ALA A 178 -4.22 -27.50 -29.24
CA ALA A 178 -5.27 -26.52 -29.42
C ALA A 178 -5.86 -26.61 -30.83
N PRO A 179 -7.19 -26.56 -30.99
CA PRO A 179 -7.82 -26.62 -32.31
C PRO A 179 -7.37 -25.44 -33.19
N GLN A 180 -7.04 -25.74 -34.44
CA GLN A 180 -6.68 -24.74 -35.44
C GLN A 180 -7.95 -24.13 -36.04
N SER A 181 -8.10 -22.81 -35.93
CA SER A 181 -9.20 -22.08 -36.58
C SER A 181 -8.93 -22.02 -38.09
N SER A 182 -9.66 -22.82 -38.87
CA SER A 182 -9.50 -22.92 -40.33
C SER A 182 -10.01 -21.71 -41.11
N ARG A 183 -10.78 -20.80 -40.48
CA ARG A 183 -11.50 -19.72 -41.18
C ARG A 183 -11.04 -18.30 -40.82
N ARG A 184 -10.33 -18.09 -39.71
CA ARG A 184 -9.77 -16.79 -39.28
C ARG A 184 -8.50 -16.97 -38.46
N LEU A 185 -7.51 -16.12 -38.70
CA LEU A 185 -6.35 -15.88 -37.83
C LEU A 185 -6.82 -15.41 -36.45
N SER A 186 -7.17 -16.35 -35.57
CA SER A 186 -7.47 -16.04 -34.17
C SER A 186 -6.14 -15.86 -33.43
N ARG A 187 -5.97 -14.78 -32.68
CA ARG A 187 -4.88 -14.65 -31.69
C ARG A 187 -5.08 -15.56 -30.47
N PHE A 188 -6.31 -16.01 -30.24
CA PHE A 188 -6.67 -16.83 -29.09
C PHE A 188 -6.71 -18.32 -29.44
N ARG A 189 -6.19 -19.15 -28.54
CA ARG A 189 -6.24 -20.62 -28.56
C ARG A 189 -6.87 -21.12 -27.27
N ARG A 190 -7.69 -22.16 -27.35
CA ARG A 190 -8.44 -22.70 -26.21
C ARG A 190 -8.09 -24.17 -25.99
N PHE A 191 -7.79 -24.53 -24.75
CA PHE A 191 -7.66 -25.91 -24.29
C PHE A 191 -8.82 -26.25 -23.36
N ASP A 192 -9.62 -27.24 -23.73
CA ASP A 192 -10.76 -27.70 -22.93
C ASP A 192 -10.30 -28.62 -21.80
N LEU A 193 -10.29 -28.12 -20.56
CA LEU A 193 -9.77 -28.85 -19.41
C LEU A 193 -10.73 -29.94 -18.92
N ARG A 194 -11.93 -30.08 -19.49
CA ARG A 194 -12.77 -31.26 -19.24
C ARG A 194 -12.11 -32.55 -19.72
N LEU A 195 -11.32 -32.46 -20.79
CA LEU A 195 -10.67 -33.62 -21.43
C LEU A 195 -9.56 -34.25 -20.58
N VAL A 196 -9.15 -33.59 -19.49
CA VAL A 196 -8.08 -34.08 -18.60
C VAL A 196 -8.61 -34.59 -17.26
N ARG A 197 -9.90 -34.42 -16.94
CA ARG A 197 -10.46 -34.79 -15.63
C ARG A 197 -10.26 -36.24 -15.28
N ASP A 198 -10.56 -37.15 -16.21
CA ASP A 198 -10.41 -38.59 -15.96
C ASP A 198 -8.94 -38.97 -15.76
N THR A 199 -8.02 -38.33 -16.48
CA THR A 199 -6.58 -38.50 -16.27
C THR A 199 -6.15 -38.00 -14.89
N LEU A 200 -6.66 -36.84 -14.46
CA LEU A 200 -6.37 -36.30 -13.12
C LEU A 200 -6.94 -37.20 -12.02
N ARG A 201 -8.16 -37.74 -12.18
CA ARG A 201 -8.78 -38.68 -11.24
C ARG A 201 -8.01 -39.98 -11.09
N GLN A 202 -7.42 -40.49 -12.17
CA GLN A 202 -6.63 -41.71 -12.17
C GLN A 202 -5.21 -41.48 -11.63
N SER A 203 -4.69 -40.26 -11.72
CA SER A 203 -3.38 -39.90 -11.20
C SER A 203 -3.39 -39.86 -9.66
N ARG A 204 -2.38 -40.51 -9.06
CA ARG A 204 -2.10 -40.45 -7.62
C ARG A 204 -1.23 -39.26 -7.23
N SER A 205 -0.96 -38.38 -8.17
CA SER A 205 -0.03 -37.28 -7.97
C SER A 205 -0.78 -36.11 -7.38
N ALA A 206 -0.23 -35.58 -6.30
CA ALA A 206 -0.84 -34.48 -5.59
C ALA A 206 -0.64 -33.15 -6.31
N VAL A 207 0.38 -33.06 -7.16
CA VAL A 207 0.61 -31.90 -8.04
C VAL A 207 0.78 -32.38 -9.46
N VAL A 208 0.11 -31.72 -10.40
CA VAL A 208 0.27 -31.93 -11.84
C VAL A 208 0.61 -30.59 -12.49
N ARG A 209 1.71 -30.54 -13.24
CA ARG A 209 2.13 -29.32 -13.95
C ARG A 209 1.62 -29.32 -15.37
N GLY A 210 1.03 -28.22 -15.81
CA GLY A 210 0.63 -27.99 -17.19
C GLY A 210 1.63 -27.09 -17.90
N ASP A 211 2.36 -27.66 -18.85
CA ASP A 211 3.34 -26.95 -19.68
C ASP A 211 2.72 -26.62 -21.05
N LEU A 212 2.75 -25.35 -21.42
CA LEU A 212 2.44 -24.89 -22.76
C LEU A 212 3.67 -25.05 -23.65
N VAL A 213 3.54 -25.87 -24.69
CA VAL A 213 4.54 -26.08 -25.73
C VAL A 213 4.09 -25.33 -26.98
N VAL A 214 4.89 -24.34 -27.39
CA VAL A 214 4.67 -23.55 -28.61
C VAL A 214 5.71 -23.92 -29.65
N ASP A 215 5.26 -24.47 -30.77
CA ASP A 215 6.10 -24.88 -31.89
C ASP A 215 5.85 -23.99 -33.11
N GLY A 216 6.88 -23.73 -33.91
CA GLY A 216 6.81 -22.89 -35.11
C GLY A 216 6.75 -21.37 -34.86
N LEU A 217 7.44 -20.88 -33.82
CA LEU A 217 7.58 -19.44 -33.58
C LEU A 217 8.55 -18.80 -34.59
N PRO A 218 8.28 -17.56 -35.07
CA PRO A 218 9.23 -16.81 -35.89
C PRO A 218 10.56 -16.63 -35.17
N GLU A 219 11.67 -16.64 -35.94
CA GLU A 219 13.02 -16.31 -35.44
C GLU A 219 13.59 -17.27 -34.37
N ARG A 220 12.91 -18.39 -34.08
CA ARG A 220 13.38 -19.44 -33.15
C ARG A 220 13.39 -20.81 -33.83
N GLY A 221 14.50 -21.53 -33.68
CA GLY A 221 14.73 -22.84 -34.32
C GLY A 221 14.12 -24.05 -33.62
N GLY A 222 13.36 -23.88 -32.52
CA GLY A 222 12.83 -25.01 -31.74
C GLY A 222 11.63 -24.66 -30.85
N PRO A 223 10.96 -25.66 -30.26
CA PRO A 223 9.78 -25.48 -29.44
C PRO A 223 10.12 -24.77 -28.14
N VAL A 224 9.22 -23.88 -27.72
CA VAL A 224 9.29 -23.18 -26.43
C VAL A 224 8.34 -23.87 -25.45
N THR A 225 8.83 -24.16 -24.25
CA THR A 225 8.03 -24.78 -23.18
C THR A 225 7.94 -23.83 -22.00
N LEU A 226 6.72 -23.54 -21.54
CA LEU A 226 6.46 -22.67 -20.40
C LEU A 226 5.49 -23.33 -19.42
N PRO A 227 5.75 -23.30 -18.10
CA PRO A 227 4.76 -23.71 -17.12
C PRO A 227 3.63 -22.68 -17.08
N VAL A 228 2.40 -23.13 -17.32
CA VAL A 228 1.22 -22.24 -17.38
C VAL A 228 0.18 -22.59 -16.33
N LEU A 229 0.13 -23.85 -15.90
CA LEU A 229 -0.82 -24.36 -14.93
C LEU A 229 -0.12 -25.21 -13.87
N ARG A 230 -0.61 -25.13 -12.64
CA ARG A 230 -0.26 -26.00 -11.54
C ARG A 230 -1.55 -26.48 -10.88
N LEU A 231 -1.85 -27.76 -11.04
CA LEU A 231 -3.06 -28.39 -10.53
C LEU A 231 -2.70 -29.07 -9.21
N VAL A 232 -3.29 -28.63 -8.11
CA VAL A 232 -2.97 -29.13 -6.78
C VAL A 232 -4.15 -29.90 -6.22
N ARG A 233 -3.91 -31.11 -5.73
CA ARG A 233 -4.90 -31.86 -4.98
C ARG A 233 -4.79 -31.50 -3.51
N GLY A 234 -5.91 -31.09 -2.91
CA GLY A 234 -5.98 -30.94 -1.47
C GLY A 234 -5.77 -32.29 -0.78
N ILE A 235 -5.07 -32.29 0.35
CA ILE A 235 -5.09 -33.42 1.25
C ILE A 235 -6.09 -33.10 2.36
N HIS A 236 -7.13 -33.91 2.46
CA HIS A 236 -8.09 -33.83 3.54
C HIS A 236 -7.94 -35.05 4.43
N VAL A 237 -7.61 -34.81 5.69
CA VAL A 237 -7.51 -35.82 6.74
C VAL A 237 -8.36 -35.36 7.92
N ASP A 238 -9.40 -36.12 8.22
CA ASP A 238 -10.41 -35.77 9.22
C ASP A 238 -9.98 -36.15 10.63
N ARG A 239 -9.25 -37.26 10.74
CA ARG A 239 -8.82 -37.80 12.03
C ARG A 239 -7.36 -38.17 11.97
N VAL A 240 -6.62 -37.72 12.98
CA VAL A 240 -5.22 -38.06 13.18
C VAL A 240 -5.02 -38.52 14.61
N HIS A 241 -4.41 -39.68 14.76
CA HIS A 241 -3.97 -40.22 16.04
C HIS A 241 -2.46 -40.34 16.02
N VAL A 242 -1.82 -39.84 17.07
CA VAL A 242 -0.37 -39.90 17.21
C VAL A 242 -0.04 -40.42 18.60
N THR A 243 0.73 -41.49 18.67
CA THR A 243 1.24 -42.03 19.93
C THR A 243 2.76 -42.09 19.91
N ARG A 244 3.37 -41.71 21.02
CA ARG A 244 4.82 -41.79 21.24
C ARG A 244 5.09 -43.02 22.11
N ARG A 245 5.95 -43.92 21.66
CA ARG A 245 6.41 -45.10 22.41
C ARG A 245 7.92 -45.11 22.49
N GLN A 246 8.45 -45.67 23.57
CA GLN A 246 9.89 -45.83 23.77
C GLN A 246 10.20 -47.32 23.83
N GLU A 247 11.07 -47.80 22.95
CA GLU A 247 11.47 -49.20 22.86
C GLU A 247 12.99 -49.31 22.75
N HIS A 248 13.61 -50.11 23.60
CA HIS A 248 15.06 -50.36 23.61
C HIS A 248 15.94 -49.08 23.65
N GLY A 249 15.42 -47.99 24.23
CA GLY A 249 16.12 -46.71 24.31
C GLY A 249 15.88 -45.76 23.14
N GLU A 250 15.21 -46.21 22.08
CA GLU A 250 14.81 -45.38 20.94
C GLU A 250 13.35 -44.92 21.07
N VAL A 251 13.04 -43.74 20.52
CA VAL A 251 11.70 -43.17 20.53
C VAL A 251 11.07 -43.40 19.16
N TYR A 252 9.88 -44.00 19.15
CA TYR A 252 9.07 -44.21 17.96
C TYR A 252 7.79 -43.41 18.06
N VAL A 253 7.36 -42.88 16.92
CA VAL A 253 6.07 -42.22 16.78
C VAL A 253 5.21 -43.06 15.85
N ASP A 254 4.05 -43.50 16.34
CA ASP A 254 3.04 -44.16 15.55
C ASP A 254 2.00 -43.11 15.14
N LEU A 255 1.93 -42.85 13.84
CA LEU A 255 0.98 -41.95 13.22
C LEU A 255 -0.11 -42.79 12.55
N ALA A 256 -1.38 -42.50 12.84
CA ALA A 256 -2.53 -43.08 12.16
C ALA A 256 -3.48 -41.96 11.68
N TRP A 257 -4.12 -42.16 10.53
CA TRP A 257 -4.97 -41.16 9.89
C TRP A 257 -6.15 -41.76 9.13
N GLU A 258 -7.24 -41.00 9.04
CA GLU A 258 -8.44 -41.31 8.27
C GLU A 258 -8.98 -40.04 7.58
N PRO A 259 -9.49 -40.12 6.33
CA PRO A 259 -9.52 -41.30 5.44
C PRO A 259 -8.13 -41.63 4.84
N GLU A 260 -8.04 -42.70 4.04
CA GLU A 260 -6.81 -43.00 3.29
C GLU A 260 -6.46 -41.83 2.35
N THR A 261 -5.18 -41.46 2.33
CA THR A 261 -4.63 -40.46 1.40
C THR A 261 -3.78 -41.18 0.35
N PRO A 262 -4.34 -41.64 -0.78
CA PRO A 262 -3.62 -42.50 -1.74
C PRO A 262 -2.60 -41.74 -2.63
N LEU A 263 -2.17 -40.56 -2.20
CA LEU A 263 -1.28 -39.69 -2.96
C LEU A 263 0.19 -40.11 -2.81
N LYS A 264 0.99 -39.80 -3.82
CA LYS A 264 2.45 -39.98 -3.78
C LYS A 264 3.16 -38.77 -3.17
N GLY A 265 4.35 -38.99 -2.63
CA GLY A 265 5.21 -37.92 -2.11
C GLY A 265 4.61 -37.22 -0.89
N ARG A 266 3.89 -37.97 -0.06
CA ARG A 266 3.20 -37.45 1.12
C ARG A 266 4.22 -37.05 2.19
N ARG A 267 3.91 -36.00 2.92
CA ARG A 267 4.61 -35.60 4.13
C ARG A 267 3.63 -35.26 5.23
N VAL A 268 4.10 -35.39 6.45
CA VAL A 268 3.46 -34.83 7.62
C VAL A 268 4.36 -33.78 8.25
N ARG A 269 3.77 -32.64 8.65
CA ARG A 269 4.45 -31.61 9.42
C ARG A 269 3.84 -31.52 10.81
N PHE A 270 4.71 -31.55 11.82
CA PHE A 270 4.35 -31.36 13.21
C PHE A 270 4.73 -29.95 13.62
N TRP A 271 3.73 -29.09 13.75
CA TRP A 271 3.87 -27.71 14.19
C TRP A 271 3.71 -27.63 15.72
N PRO A 272 4.76 -27.34 16.48
CA PRO A 272 4.69 -27.32 17.94
C PRO A 272 3.81 -26.16 18.44
N LEU A 273 2.73 -26.47 19.14
CA LEU A 273 1.85 -25.47 19.76
C LEU A 273 2.32 -25.05 21.16
N THR A 274 3.05 -25.93 21.85
CA THR A 274 3.67 -25.61 23.15
C THR A 274 5.04 -24.96 23.02
N ARG A 275 5.58 -24.86 21.80
CA ARG A 275 6.81 -24.14 21.44
C ARG A 275 6.64 -23.48 20.07
N PRO A 276 5.73 -22.50 19.93
CA PRO A 276 5.35 -21.92 18.64
C PRO A 276 6.48 -21.23 17.87
N TRP A 277 7.60 -20.92 18.52
CA TRP A 277 8.81 -20.39 17.89
C TRP A 277 9.71 -21.47 17.27
N ALA A 278 9.46 -22.75 17.55
CA ALA A 278 10.27 -23.85 17.00
C ALA A 278 9.80 -24.21 15.58
N LYS A 279 10.76 -24.54 14.71
CA LYS A 279 10.47 -24.98 13.34
C LYS A 279 9.66 -26.27 13.35
N PRO A 280 8.75 -26.47 12.37
CA PRO A 280 8.00 -27.71 12.26
C PRO A 280 8.92 -28.88 11.92
N VAL A 281 8.63 -30.05 12.49
CA VAL A 281 9.31 -31.29 12.11
C VAL A 281 8.58 -31.90 10.93
N SER A 282 9.29 -32.10 9.82
CA SER A 282 8.70 -32.63 8.60
C SER A 282 9.17 -34.05 8.30
N ILE A 283 8.24 -35.00 8.30
CA ILE A 283 8.51 -36.42 8.10
C ILE A 283 7.91 -36.87 6.76
N PRO A 284 8.69 -37.48 5.85
CA PRO A 284 8.15 -38.08 4.65
C PRO A 284 7.34 -39.34 4.99
N ILE A 285 6.19 -39.52 4.36
CA ILE A 285 5.37 -40.73 4.48
C ILE A 285 5.61 -41.57 3.22
N PRO A 286 6.13 -42.81 3.34
CA PRO A 286 6.35 -43.69 2.19
C PRO A 286 5.05 -43.94 1.42
N ASP A 287 5.10 -43.97 0.08
CA ASP A 287 3.92 -44.20 -0.79
C ASP A 287 3.21 -45.54 -0.52
N THR A 288 3.90 -46.51 0.08
CA THR A 288 3.34 -47.81 0.47
C THR A 288 2.52 -47.76 1.76
N ALA A 289 2.70 -46.73 2.60
CA ALA A 289 2.00 -46.59 3.87
C ALA A 289 0.51 -46.31 3.65
N ARG A 290 -0.36 -47.02 4.37
CA ARG A 290 -1.82 -46.87 4.30
C ARG A 290 -2.39 -46.75 5.69
N PHE A 291 -3.15 -45.69 5.95
CA PHE A 291 -3.80 -45.35 7.24
C PHE A 291 -2.85 -45.18 8.44
N ARG A 292 -1.64 -45.73 8.41
CA ARG A 292 -0.68 -45.70 9.51
C ARG A 292 0.75 -45.71 9.00
N TYR A 293 1.63 -45.10 9.77
CA TYR A 293 3.06 -45.10 9.56
C TYR A 293 3.79 -44.92 10.90
N THR A 294 4.79 -45.74 11.13
CA THR A 294 5.65 -45.67 12.31
C THR A 294 7.03 -45.26 11.88
N PHE A 295 7.60 -44.27 12.55
CA PHE A 295 8.95 -43.78 12.26
C PHE A 295 9.74 -43.54 13.55
N PRO A 296 11.06 -43.76 13.53
CA PRO A 296 11.92 -43.38 14.64
C PRO A 296 12.09 -41.85 14.70
N THR A 297 12.27 -41.32 15.89
CA THR A 297 12.62 -39.91 16.13
C THR A 297 13.65 -39.81 17.23
N ASP A 298 14.50 -38.80 17.16
CA ASP A 298 15.31 -38.42 18.31
C ASP A 298 14.42 -37.81 19.39
N ASP A 299 14.77 -38.07 20.66
CA ASP A 299 14.00 -37.60 21.82
C ASP A 299 13.87 -36.06 21.84
N GLY A 300 14.89 -35.35 21.35
CA GLY A 300 14.89 -33.89 21.25
C GLY A 300 14.16 -33.32 20.04
N ALA A 301 13.93 -34.10 18.98
CA ALA A 301 13.31 -33.61 17.75
C ALA A 301 11.79 -33.44 17.89
N LEU A 302 11.13 -34.42 18.51
CA LEU A 302 9.68 -34.43 18.78
C LEU A 302 9.39 -34.72 20.26
N PRO A 303 9.78 -33.83 21.19
CA PRO A 303 9.54 -34.05 22.61
C PRO A 303 8.05 -33.89 22.95
N PRO A 304 7.61 -34.30 24.15
CA PRO A 304 6.20 -34.23 24.51
C PRO A 304 5.63 -32.80 24.47
N GLY A 305 4.39 -32.66 24.00
CA GLY A 305 3.76 -31.36 23.78
C GLY A 305 2.47 -31.45 22.95
N GLU A 306 1.81 -30.30 22.75
CA GLU A 306 0.72 -30.19 21.78
C GLU A 306 1.26 -29.77 20.42
N TYR A 307 0.72 -30.38 19.37
CA TYR A 307 1.13 -30.15 17.99
C TYR A 307 -0.08 -29.97 17.09
N LEU A 308 0.07 -29.15 16.06
CA LEU A 308 -0.80 -29.15 14.91
C LEU A 308 -0.17 -30.03 13.84
N VAL A 309 -0.88 -31.06 13.42
CA VAL A 309 -0.42 -32.02 12.41
C VAL A 309 -1.04 -31.66 11.07
N GLU A 310 -0.19 -31.33 10.11
CA GLU A 310 -0.57 -30.98 8.75
C GLU A 310 -0.09 -32.08 7.80
N PHE A 311 -1.00 -32.57 6.95
CA PHE A 311 -0.63 -33.44 5.84
C PHE A 311 -0.42 -32.59 4.58
N THR A 312 0.72 -32.80 3.94
CA THR A 312 1.13 -32.06 2.74
C THR A 312 1.80 -33.01 1.76
N VAL A 313 2.19 -32.48 0.60
CA VAL A 313 2.92 -33.20 -0.44
C VAL A 313 4.17 -32.45 -0.83
N ASP A 314 5.21 -33.19 -1.18
CA ASP A 314 6.38 -32.61 -1.82
C ASP A 314 6.01 -32.14 -3.23
N ASP A 315 6.15 -30.83 -3.46
CA ASP A 315 6.03 -30.24 -4.78
C ASP A 315 7.41 -29.87 -5.32
N PRO A 316 7.94 -30.60 -6.31
CA PRO A 316 9.25 -30.31 -6.88
C PRO A 316 9.28 -29.03 -7.73
N TRP A 317 8.14 -28.42 -8.03
CA TRP A 317 8.03 -27.23 -8.87
C TRP A 317 7.67 -25.95 -8.11
N ALA A 318 7.34 -26.05 -6.83
CA ALA A 318 7.15 -24.88 -5.98
C ALA A 318 8.52 -24.27 -5.61
N PRO A 319 8.62 -22.94 -5.48
CA PRO A 319 9.79 -22.33 -4.87
C PRO A 319 9.96 -22.89 -3.44
N GLN A 320 11.19 -23.24 -3.07
CA GLN A 320 11.50 -23.67 -1.71
C GLN A 320 11.45 -22.46 -0.78
N THR A 321 10.26 -22.13 -0.30
CA THR A 321 10.06 -21.16 0.78
C THR A 321 9.94 -21.90 2.11
N GLU A 322 10.29 -21.23 3.22
CA GLU A 322 9.97 -21.78 4.53
C GLU A 322 8.44 -22.00 4.63
N PRO A 323 7.99 -23.13 5.19
CA PRO A 323 6.57 -23.39 5.30
C PRO A 323 5.94 -22.41 6.27
N GLU A 324 4.73 -21.94 5.96
CA GLU A 324 3.91 -21.16 6.87
C GLU A 324 2.93 -22.07 7.62
N GLN A 325 2.68 -21.78 8.89
CA GLN A 325 1.73 -22.54 9.67
C GLN A 325 0.31 -22.34 9.10
N PRO A 326 -0.46 -23.42 8.85
CA PRO A 326 -1.82 -23.27 8.34
C PRO A 326 -2.71 -22.51 9.33
N PRO A 327 -3.65 -21.66 8.86
CA PRO A 327 -4.55 -20.92 9.72
C PRO A 327 -5.42 -21.86 10.56
N SER A 328 -5.67 -21.51 11.82
CA SER A 328 -6.36 -22.37 12.79
C SER A 328 -7.82 -22.69 12.46
N THR A 329 -8.39 -22.02 11.45
CA THR A 329 -9.79 -22.15 11.00
C THR A 329 -9.96 -23.11 9.83
N ASP A 330 -8.88 -23.47 9.14
CA ASP A 330 -8.95 -24.40 8.01
C ASP A 330 -8.86 -25.84 8.53
N ASN A 331 -9.66 -26.73 7.94
CA ASN A 331 -9.66 -28.18 8.17
C ASN A 331 -8.31 -28.88 7.82
N GLY A 332 -7.21 -28.14 7.69
CA GLY A 332 -5.89 -28.63 7.27
C GLY A 332 -5.00 -29.11 8.43
N GLY A 333 -5.31 -28.75 9.68
CA GLY A 333 -4.46 -29.09 10.82
C GLY A 333 -5.21 -29.81 11.94
N ASN A 334 -4.78 -31.03 12.27
CA ASN A 334 -5.33 -31.81 13.39
C ASN A 334 -4.51 -31.54 14.66
N ARG A 335 -5.14 -31.03 15.71
CA ARG A 335 -4.47 -30.85 17.01
C ARG A 335 -4.30 -32.19 17.71
N VAL A 336 -3.08 -32.51 18.11
CA VAL A 336 -2.74 -33.76 18.81
C VAL A 336 -1.86 -33.49 20.01
N ARG A 337 -1.95 -34.36 21.03
CA ARG A 337 -1.05 -34.38 22.17
C ARG A 337 -0.07 -35.53 21.99
N LEU A 338 1.22 -35.22 21.98
CA LEU A 338 2.29 -36.19 21.86
C LEU A 338 2.96 -36.37 23.23
N GLY A 339 3.05 -37.61 23.72
CA GLY A 339 3.70 -37.93 24.99
C GLY A 339 2.97 -37.40 26.24
N ASN A 340 3.67 -37.45 27.38
CA ASN A 340 3.17 -37.02 28.69
C ASN A 340 3.63 -35.57 28.98
N LEU A 341 2.68 -34.67 29.21
CA LEU A 341 2.97 -33.24 29.40
C LEU A 341 3.54 -32.96 30.80
N GLU A 342 3.08 -33.70 31.81
CA GLU A 342 3.53 -33.61 33.19
C GLU A 342 4.98 -34.08 33.33
N GLU A 343 5.37 -35.15 32.62
CA GLU A 343 6.78 -35.57 32.54
C GLU A 343 7.65 -34.50 31.87
N ARG A 344 7.15 -33.83 30.82
CA ARG A 344 7.86 -32.73 30.17
C ARG A 344 8.01 -31.52 31.10
N LEU A 345 6.99 -31.20 31.88
CA LEU A 345 7.06 -30.15 32.90
C LEU A 345 8.12 -30.48 33.97
N ALA A 346 8.13 -31.70 34.48
CA ALA A 346 9.14 -32.14 35.45
C ALA A 346 10.57 -32.08 34.86
N TRP A 347 10.73 -32.43 33.59
CA TRP A 347 12.00 -32.27 32.88
C TRP A 347 12.41 -30.79 32.77
N LEU A 348 11.47 -29.89 32.45
CA LEU A 348 11.74 -28.45 32.37
C LEU A 348 12.14 -27.87 33.74
N ASP A 349 11.49 -28.30 34.83
CA ASP A 349 11.86 -27.89 36.18
C ASP A 349 13.29 -28.32 36.54
N ALA A 350 13.66 -29.56 36.21
CA ALA A 350 15.03 -30.05 36.39
C ALA A 350 16.05 -29.29 35.52
N ALA A 351 15.68 -28.97 34.27
CA ALA A 351 16.54 -28.20 33.37
C ALA A 351 16.74 -26.77 33.87
N ILE A 352 15.69 -26.10 34.35
CA ILE A 352 15.76 -24.76 34.93
C ILE A 352 16.61 -24.77 36.21
N ALA A 353 16.50 -25.80 37.05
CA ALA A 353 17.34 -25.91 38.25
C ALA A 353 18.83 -26.08 37.91
N ARG A 354 19.16 -26.71 36.78
CA ARG A 354 20.54 -26.97 36.34
C ARG A 354 21.16 -25.80 35.56
N GLU A 355 20.40 -25.22 34.63
CA GLU A 355 20.89 -24.26 33.63
C GLU A 355 20.46 -22.81 33.94
N GLY A 356 19.58 -22.62 34.92
CA GLY A 356 18.97 -21.34 35.23
C GLY A 356 17.68 -21.08 34.44
N GLU A 357 17.04 -19.95 34.76
CA GLU A 357 15.81 -19.52 34.10
C GLU A 357 16.09 -18.98 32.70
N ARG A 358 15.79 -19.79 31.68
CA ARG A 358 15.80 -19.38 30.27
C ARG A 358 14.38 -19.09 29.79
N PHE A 359 14.22 -18.08 28.94
CA PHE A 359 12.90 -17.66 28.48
C PHE A 359 12.15 -18.77 27.72
N ASP A 360 12.84 -19.53 26.87
CA ASP A 360 12.26 -20.65 26.12
C ASP A 360 11.70 -21.74 27.04
N TYR A 361 12.41 -22.10 28.11
CA TYR A 361 11.91 -23.05 29.11
C TYR A 361 10.68 -22.50 29.85
N LEU A 362 10.72 -21.25 30.31
CA LEU A 362 9.61 -20.62 31.02
C LEU A 362 8.36 -20.48 30.14
N ALA A 363 8.55 -20.10 28.88
CA ALA A 363 7.48 -19.94 27.91
C ALA A 363 6.85 -21.29 27.56
N GLU A 364 7.66 -22.35 27.38
CA GLU A 364 7.16 -23.72 27.17
C GLU A 364 6.36 -24.20 28.39
N GLN A 365 6.85 -23.98 29.62
CA GLN A 365 6.11 -24.30 30.84
C GLN A 365 4.73 -23.61 30.89
N ALA A 366 4.66 -22.32 30.58
CA ALA A 366 3.40 -21.58 30.57
C ALA A 366 2.39 -22.17 29.56
N LEU A 367 2.87 -22.56 28.37
CA LEU A 367 2.04 -23.18 27.33
C LEU A 367 1.61 -24.60 27.69
N LEU A 368 2.47 -25.39 28.33
CA LEU A 368 2.14 -26.73 28.83
C LEU A 368 1.09 -26.68 29.95
N TRP A 369 1.20 -25.75 30.90
CA TRP A 369 0.18 -25.56 31.93
C TRP A 369 -1.17 -25.15 31.33
N ARG A 370 -1.16 -24.32 30.27
CA ARG A 370 -2.38 -23.99 29.53
C ARG A 370 -2.99 -25.22 28.85
N ALA A 371 -2.17 -26.05 28.21
CA ALA A 371 -2.59 -27.30 27.56
C ALA A 371 -3.20 -28.32 28.56
N LEU A 372 -2.69 -28.34 29.80
CA LEU A 372 -3.26 -29.14 30.90
C LEU A 372 -4.53 -28.52 31.50
N GLY A 373 -4.83 -27.26 31.20
CA GLY A 373 -5.97 -26.54 31.77
C GLY A 373 -5.75 -26.01 33.18
N ASP A 374 -4.53 -26.06 33.72
CA ASP A 374 -4.19 -25.57 35.06
C ASP A 374 -3.96 -24.05 35.05
N LYS A 375 -5.05 -23.30 35.18
CA LYS A 375 -5.02 -21.84 35.22
C LYS A 375 -4.23 -21.27 36.41
N ALA A 376 -4.08 -22.02 37.51
CA ALA A 376 -3.38 -21.54 38.70
C ALA A 376 -1.86 -21.44 38.46
N GLN A 377 -1.30 -22.36 37.66
CA GLN A 377 0.13 -22.39 37.34
C GLN A 377 0.51 -21.54 36.13
N VAL A 378 -0.42 -21.25 35.22
CA VAL A 378 -0.19 -20.40 34.05
C VAL A 378 0.26 -18.98 34.44
N ILE A 379 -0.41 -18.34 35.39
CA ILE A 379 -0.13 -16.94 35.75
C ILE A 379 1.29 -16.75 36.34
N PRO A 380 1.73 -17.55 37.34
CA PRO A 380 3.10 -17.50 37.84
C PRO A 380 4.15 -17.72 36.74
N ALA A 381 3.93 -18.68 35.85
CA ALA A 381 4.85 -18.96 34.74
C ALA A 381 4.96 -17.75 33.78
N LEU A 382 3.84 -17.13 33.42
CA LEU A 382 3.83 -15.94 32.56
C LEU A 382 4.49 -14.72 33.22
N ARG A 383 4.37 -14.56 34.54
CA ARG A 383 5.08 -13.50 35.29
C ARG A 383 6.60 -13.68 35.23
N ARG A 384 7.09 -14.92 35.36
CA ARG A 384 8.51 -15.25 35.19
C ARG A 384 8.98 -14.95 33.76
N CYS A 385 8.17 -15.29 32.76
CA CYS A 385 8.45 -14.92 31.36
C CYS A 385 8.58 -13.41 31.20
N LEU A 386 7.64 -12.62 31.75
CA LEU A 386 7.67 -11.17 31.65
C LEU A 386 8.92 -10.55 32.30
N ALA A 387 9.41 -11.13 33.40
CA ALA A 387 10.64 -10.68 34.06
C ALA A 387 11.89 -10.88 33.18
N GLN A 388 11.90 -11.93 32.35
CA GLN A 388 12.99 -12.25 31.42
C GLN A 388 12.77 -11.68 30.01
N ALA A 389 11.62 -11.07 29.74
CA ALA A 389 11.21 -10.73 28.38
C ALA A 389 12.21 -9.82 27.68
N ASP A 390 12.83 -8.85 28.37
CA ASP A 390 13.73 -7.85 27.77
C ASP A 390 14.94 -8.45 27.07
N ASN A 391 15.44 -9.60 27.56
CA ASN A 391 16.60 -10.29 27.00
C ASN A 391 16.22 -11.49 26.13
N ALA A 392 14.92 -11.77 25.99
CA ALA A 392 14.44 -12.93 25.24
C ALA A 392 14.50 -12.68 23.72
N PRO A 393 14.65 -13.74 22.91
CA PRO A 393 14.50 -13.64 21.46
C PRO A 393 13.12 -13.09 21.07
N VAL A 394 13.07 -12.28 20.01
CA VAL A 394 11.87 -11.55 19.61
C VAL A 394 10.75 -12.52 19.25
N GLU A 395 11.07 -13.51 18.41
CA GLU A 395 10.16 -14.54 17.93
C GLU A 395 9.48 -15.30 19.09
N GLN A 396 10.21 -15.54 20.19
CA GLN A 396 9.65 -16.23 21.36
C GLN A 396 8.67 -15.35 22.14
N VAL A 397 9.00 -14.07 22.36
CA VAL A 397 8.11 -13.13 23.06
C VAL A 397 6.83 -12.91 22.25
N VAL A 398 6.97 -12.73 20.94
CA VAL A 398 5.86 -12.54 20.00
C VAL A 398 4.96 -13.77 19.99
N ALA A 399 5.54 -14.96 19.83
CA ALA A 399 4.78 -16.19 19.79
C ALA A 399 4.04 -16.46 21.12
N LEU A 400 4.67 -16.17 22.26
CA LEU A 400 4.01 -16.27 23.58
C LEU A 400 2.87 -15.25 23.74
N ALA A 401 3.07 -13.99 23.33
CA ALA A 401 2.03 -12.97 23.39
C ALA A 401 0.83 -13.32 22.50
N ASN A 402 1.08 -13.88 21.31
CA ASN A 402 0.03 -14.31 20.40
C ASN A 402 -0.72 -15.54 20.92
N ALA A 403 -0.02 -16.49 21.54
CA ALA A 403 -0.67 -17.61 22.19
C ALA A 403 -1.62 -17.12 23.28
N PHE A 404 -1.22 -16.17 24.12
CA PHE A 404 -2.01 -15.63 25.25
C PHE A 404 -2.75 -14.33 24.94
N ASN A 405 -3.15 -14.10 23.69
CA ASN A 405 -3.77 -12.84 23.28
C ASN A 405 -5.05 -12.49 24.04
N ASP A 406 -5.72 -13.50 24.64
CA ASP A 406 -6.89 -13.37 25.50
C ASP A 406 -6.57 -12.94 26.95
N HIS A 407 -5.30 -12.86 27.33
CA HIS A 407 -4.85 -12.56 28.69
C HIS A 407 -4.17 -11.18 28.77
N PRO A 408 -4.39 -10.37 29.85
CA PRO A 408 -3.79 -9.04 30.00
C PRO A 408 -2.25 -9.01 29.94
N ILE A 409 -1.59 -10.12 30.27
CA ILE A 409 -0.12 -10.21 30.22
C ILE A 409 0.43 -10.16 28.78
N ALA A 410 -0.37 -10.49 27.77
CA ALA A 410 0.07 -10.39 26.38
C ALA A 410 0.40 -8.94 26.01
N ASP A 411 -0.38 -7.98 26.51
CA ASP A 411 -0.09 -6.56 26.32
C ASP A 411 1.18 -6.14 27.04
N ALA A 412 1.47 -6.71 28.22
CA ALA A 412 2.72 -6.45 28.94
C ALA A 412 3.94 -7.04 28.22
N LEU A 413 3.82 -8.27 27.69
CA LEU A 413 4.84 -8.92 26.87
C LEU A 413 5.09 -8.11 25.60
N ARG A 414 4.05 -7.71 24.88
CA ARG A 414 4.19 -6.84 23.70
C ARG A 414 4.83 -5.52 24.08
N SER A 415 4.37 -4.86 25.14
CA SER A 415 4.94 -3.60 25.63
C SER A 415 6.44 -3.71 25.94
N SER A 416 6.94 -4.89 26.35
CA SER A 416 8.38 -5.11 26.54
C SER A 416 9.18 -4.97 25.23
N LEU A 417 8.59 -5.32 24.07
CA LEU A 417 9.20 -5.18 22.74
C LEU A 417 9.41 -3.71 22.32
N TYR A 418 8.66 -2.78 22.93
CA TYR A 418 8.72 -1.35 22.66
C TYR A 418 9.64 -0.60 23.65
N ARG A 419 10.29 -1.29 24.60
CA ARG A 419 11.18 -0.60 25.54
C ARG A 419 12.38 0.00 24.78
N PRO A 420 12.83 1.22 25.12
CA PRO A 420 13.83 1.94 24.30
C PRO A 420 15.13 1.16 24.10
N HIS A 421 15.63 0.53 25.16
CA HIS A 421 16.85 -0.29 25.11
C HIS A 421 16.68 -1.51 24.20
N ARG A 422 15.49 -2.11 24.17
CA ARG A 422 15.20 -3.29 23.37
C ARG A 422 15.06 -2.97 21.89
N VAL A 423 14.37 -1.87 21.56
CA VAL A 423 14.29 -1.37 20.18
C VAL A 423 15.70 -1.13 19.63
N ARG A 424 16.57 -0.47 20.42
CA ARG A 424 17.98 -0.24 20.04
C ARG A 424 18.73 -1.55 19.84
N PHE A 425 18.61 -2.49 20.78
CA PHE A 425 19.27 -3.79 20.68
C PHE A 425 18.87 -4.57 19.41
N VAL A 426 17.57 -4.65 19.11
CA VAL A 426 17.06 -5.36 17.93
C VAL A 426 17.53 -4.68 16.64
N LEU A 427 17.49 -3.34 16.60
CA LEU A 427 17.98 -2.57 15.45
C LEU A 427 19.48 -2.77 15.21
N GLU A 428 20.29 -2.69 16.26
CA GLU A 428 21.74 -2.94 16.19
C GLU A 428 22.05 -4.38 15.80
N ALA A 429 21.28 -5.36 16.28
CA ALA A 429 21.43 -6.76 15.89
C ALA A 429 21.13 -6.96 14.40
N HIS A 430 20.07 -6.34 13.88
CA HIS A 430 19.73 -6.40 12.45
C HIS A 430 20.80 -5.70 11.58
N GLN A 431 21.21 -4.48 11.94
CA GLN A 431 22.24 -3.74 11.20
C GLN A 431 23.59 -4.47 11.19
N ALA A 432 23.91 -5.19 12.25
CA ALA A 432 25.11 -6.02 12.35
C ALA A 432 24.99 -7.41 11.68
N GLY A 433 23.84 -7.74 11.06
CA GLY A 433 23.58 -9.05 10.46
C GLY A 433 23.51 -10.21 11.47
N ARG A 434 23.30 -9.91 12.77
CA ARG A 434 23.18 -10.90 13.85
C ARG A 434 21.73 -11.40 14.05
N LEU A 435 20.75 -10.68 13.50
CA LEU A 435 19.34 -11.06 13.50
C LEU A 435 18.95 -11.59 12.11
N SER A 436 18.20 -12.69 12.06
CA SER A 436 17.71 -13.23 10.79
C SER A 436 16.65 -12.31 10.17
N ASP A 437 16.50 -12.35 8.85
CA ASP A 437 15.46 -11.58 8.15
C ASP A 437 14.05 -12.00 8.61
N ALA A 438 13.84 -13.27 8.94
CA ALA A 438 12.55 -13.78 9.43
C ALA A 438 12.19 -13.19 10.80
N ASP A 439 13.16 -13.12 11.72
CA ASP A 439 12.94 -12.54 13.05
C ASP A 439 12.73 -11.03 12.96
N TRP A 440 13.45 -10.36 12.04
CA TRP A 440 13.25 -8.95 11.74
C TRP A 440 11.84 -8.67 11.19
N GLN A 441 11.36 -9.48 10.23
CA GLN A 441 10.00 -9.33 9.71
C GLN A 441 8.94 -9.62 10.78
N THR A 442 9.19 -10.59 11.67
CA THR A 442 8.32 -10.87 12.81
C THR A 442 8.22 -9.66 13.75
N TYR A 443 9.37 -9.03 14.05
CA TYR A 443 9.41 -7.81 14.85
C TYR A 443 8.64 -6.66 14.18
N LEU A 444 8.88 -6.42 12.89
CA LEU A 444 8.19 -5.37 12.14
C LEU A 444 6.69 -5.60 12.05
N GLY A 445 6.25 -6.85 11.85
CA GLY A 445 4.83 -7.21 11.83
C GLY A 445 4.11 -6.79 13.12
N GLU A 446 4.72 -7.09 14.26
CA GLU A 446 4.19 -6.71 15.57
C GLU A 446 4.20 -5.20 15.78
N LEU A 447 5.26 -4.51 15.34
CA LEU A 447 5.30 -3.04 15.38
C LEU A 447 4.20 -2.43 14.52
N ARG A 448 4.00 -2.88 13.27
CA ARG A 448 2.95 -2.34 12.39
C ARG A 448 1.57 -2.55 12.99
N GLN A 449 1.30 -3.75 13.50
CA GLN A 449 -0.02 -4.11 14.03
C GLN A 449 -0.37 -3.35 15.33
N HIS A 450 0.62 -3.03 16.16
CA HIS A 450 0.35 -2.54 17.52
C HIS A 450 1.01 -1.21 17.88
N ALA A 451 1.82 -0.60 17.01
CA ALA A 451 2.48 0.68 17.27
C ALA A 451 1.49 1.77 17.71
N SER A 452 0.37 1.92 17.01
CA SER A 452 -0.61 2.97 17.34
C SER A 452 -1.18 2.87 18.77
N ARG A 453 -1.20 1.65 19.34
CA ARG A 453 -1.76 1.35 20.67
C ARG A 453 -0.71 1.29 21.78
N LEU A 454 0.49 0.81 21.47
CA LEU A 454 1.53 0.49 22.46
C LEU A 454 2.63 1.54 22.57
N LEU A 455 2.63 2.57 21.71
CA LEU A 455 3.52 3.73 21.80
C LEU A 455 3.12 4.71 22.92
N THR A 456 2.83 4.20 24.12
CA THR A 456 2.50 5.01 25.30
C THR A 456 3.73 5.45 26.09
N ALA A 457 4.92 4.94 25.79
CA ALA A 457 6.17 5.32 26.43
C ALA A 457 6.94 6.35 25.59
N PRO A 458 7.00 7.64 25.99
CA PRO A 458 7.67 8.70 25.22
C PRO A 458 9.14 8.41 24.91
N GLN A 459 9.80 7.65 25.80
CA GLN A 459 11.22 7.30 25.69
C GLN A 459 11.51 6.33 24.53
N ALA A 460 10.51 5.64 23.99
CA ALA A 460 10.67 4.63 22.94
C ALA A 460 10.65 5.21 21.52
N TRP A 461 10.19 6.45 21.37
CA TRP A 461 9.87 7.01 20.05
C TRP A 461 11.11 7.32 19.21
N GLU A 462 12.19 7.83 19.82
CA GLU A 462 13.41 8.16 19.08
C GLU A 462 14.08 6.93 18.44
N PRO A 463 14.30 5.79 19.15
CA PRO A 463 14.77 4.55 18.52
C PRO A 463 13.90 4.05 17.38
N LEU A 464 12.57 4.18 17.50
CA LEU A 464 11.63 3.71 16.49
C LEU A 464 11.67 4.53 15.20
N LEU A 465 12.05 5.82 15.26
CA LEU A 465 12.27 6.62 14.06
C LEU A 465 13.46 6.14 13.21
N GLN A 466 14.39 5.39 13.82
CA GLN A 466 15.56 4.83 13.13
C GLN A 466 15.27 3.50 12.44
N ILE A 467 14.09 2.91 12.66
CA ILE A 467 13.71 1.67 11.99
C ILE A 467 13.47 1.95 10.50
N PRO A 468 14.09 1.18 9.58
CA PRO A 468 13.92 1.35 8.13
C PRO A 468 12.57 0.78 7.64
N ASP A 469 11.48 1.11 8.34
CA ASP A 469 10.11 0.74 7.98
C ASP A 469 9.24 1.98 7.94
N GLU A 470 8.65 2.26 6.78
CA GLU A 470 7.90 3.50 6.55
C GLU A 470 6.63 3.59 7.41
N GLU A 471 5.91 2.49 7.57
CA GLU A 471 4.65 2.46 8.32
C GLU A 471 4.91 2.71 9.81
N VAL A 472 5.91 2.04 10.38
CA VAL A 472 6.34 2.23 11.77
C VAL A 472 6.84 3.65 12.00
N ARG A 473 7.68 4.19 11.10
CA ARG A 473 8.18 5.58 11.20
C ARG A 473 7.03 6.58 11.17
N ARG A 474 6.09 6.46 10.23
CA ARG A 474 4.91 7.32 10.12
C ARG A 474 4.01 7.23 11.35
N ALA A 475 3.75 6.03 11.87
CA ALA A 475 2.97 5.83 13.08
C ALA A 475 3.63 6.48 14.31
N THR A 476 4.95 6.35 14.43
CA THR A 476 5.75 6.94 15.51
C THR A 476 5.69 8.48 15.48
N VAL A 477 5.88 9.09 14.31
CA VAL A 477 5.77 10.55 14.16
C VAL A 477 4.38 11.08 14.49
N ARG A 478 3.32 10.36 14.08
CA ARG A 478 1.96 10.73 14.46
C ARG A 478 1.79 10.77 15.98
N GLN A 479 2.32 9.79 16.70
CA GLN A 479 2.24 9.76 18.16
C GLN A 479 3.07 10.87 18.81
N LEU A 480 4.27 11.16 18.30
CA LEU A 480 5.10 12.28 18.75
C LEU A 480 4.35 13.62 18.64
N VAL A 481 3.67 13.85 17.51
CA VAL A 481 2.87 15.07 17.29
C VAL A 481 1.66 15.13 18.22
N VAL A 482 0.94 14.01 18.40
CA VAL A 482 -0.19 13.93 19.34
C VAL A 482 0.24 14.32 20.75
N HIS A 483 1.40 13.85 21.20
CA HIS A 483 1.92 14.13 22.55
C HIS A 483 2.68 15.46 22.66
N GLY A 484 2.83 16.21 21.58
CA GLY A 484 3.48 17.52 21.58
C GLY A 484 5.00 17.46 21.74
N ASP A 485 5.64 16.42 21.19
CA ASP A 485 7.09 16.26 21.18
C ASP A 485 7.72 16.95 19.93
N PRO A 486 8.66 17.90 20.11
CA PRO A 486 9.35 18.58 19.00
C PRO A 486 10.03 17.65 17.99
N VAL A 487 10.49 16.47 18.41
CA VAL A 487 11.16 15.49 17.54
C VAL A 487 10.23 15.05 16.40
N GLY A 488 8.93 14.94 16.66
CA GLY A 488 7.94 14.59 15.62
C GLY A 488 7.86 15.64 14.52
N LEU A 489 7.88 16.93 14.87
CA LEU A 489 7.87 18.00 13.87
C LEU A 489 9.19 18.06 13.09
N GLU A 490 10.31 17.83 13.76
CA GLU A 490 11.63 17.77 13.11
C GLU A 490 11.70 16.66 12.06
N ALA A 491 11.18 15.48 12.39
CA ALA A 491 11.09 14.37 11.46
C ALA A 491 10.20 14.72 10.24
N LEU A 492 9.02 15.33 10.46
CA LEU A 492 8.14 15.76 9.36
C LEU A 492 8.80 16.78 8.44
N LEU A 493 9.48 17.79 9.01
CA LEU A 493 10.20 18.80 8.22
C LEU A 493 11.34 18.17 7.42
N LYS A 494 12.07 17.21 7.99
CA LYS A 494 13.12 16.48 7.30
C LYS A 494 12.56 15.67 6.13
N TRP A 495 11.52 14.87 6.34
CA TRP A 495 10.91 14.05 5.29
C TRP A 495 10.27 14.87 4.17
N LEU A 496 9.71 16.04 4.49
CA LEU A 496 9.21 16.98 3.48
C LEU A 496 10.36 17.58 2.63
N ARG A 497 11.54 17.82 3.21
CA ARG A 497 12.74 18.25 2.45
C ARG A 497 13.27 17.15 1.53
N GLU A 498 13.26 15.92 2.02
CA GLU A 498 13.76 14.73 1.30
C GLU A 498 12.76 14.23 0.24
N GLY A 499 11.53 14.74 0.23
CA GLY A 499 10.48 14.34 -0.71
C GLY A 499 9.79 13.02 -0.35
N GLU A 500 10.01 12.49 0.86
CA GLU A 500 9.36 11.27 1.36
C GLU A 500 7.87 11.51 1.68
N LEU A 501 7.48 12.75 1.99
CA LEU A 501 6.09 13.13 2.27
C LEU A 501 5.65 14.32 1.43
N SER A 502 4.37 14.31 1.07
CA SER A 502 3.69 15.48 0.52
C SER A 502 3.31 16.48 1.62
N GLU A 503 3.13 17.74 1.24
CA GLU A 503 2.69 18.80 2.15
C GLU A 503 1.32 18.50 2.77
N SER A 504 0.40 17.88 2.02
CA SER A 504 -0.94 17.52 2.52
C SER A 504 -0.86 16.51 3.66
N GLU A 505 -0.03 15.47 3.53
CA GLU A 505 0.15 14.44 4.56
C GLU A 505 0.77 14.99 5.84
N VAL A 506 1.72 15.94 5.70
CA VAL A 506 2.30 16.63 6.85
C VAL A 506 1.24 17.47 7.56
N LEU A 507 0.45 18.25 6.83
CA LEU A 507 -0.63 19.06 7.42
C LEU A 507 -1.66 18.20 8.16
N GLU A 508 -2.13 17.10 7.56
CA GLU A 508 -3.06 16.16 8.21
C GLU A 508 -2.52 15.59 9.52
N THR A 509 -1.21 15.36 9.59
CA THR A 509 -0.56 14.87 10.81
C THR A 509 -0.48 15.97 11.87
N LEU A 510 -0.10 17.20 11.48
CA LEU A 510 -0.03 18.35 12.38
C LEU A 510 -1.40 18.76 12.94
N GLU A 511 -2.47 18.55 12.18
CA GLU A 511 -3.85 18.81 12.62
C GLU A 511 -4.27 17.97 13.84
N LYS A 512 -3.56 16.88 14.16
CA LYS A 512 -3.80 16.09 15.37
C LYS A 512 -3.46 16.85 16.67
N ASN A 513 -2.58 17.86 16.60
CA ASN A 513 -2.27 18.74 17.73
C ASN A 513 -1.95 20.17 17.23
N LEU A 514 -3.00 20.89 16.81
CA LEU A 514 -2.89 22.21 16.18
C LEU A 514 -2.16 23.25 17.02
N ASP A 515 -2.45 23.34 18.32
CA ASP A 515 -1.90 24.39 19.18
C ASP A 515 -0.39 24.18 19.39
N PHE A 516 0.04 22.92 19.54
CA PHE A 516 1.45 22.55 19.56
C PHE A 516 2.14 22.86 18.22
N ALA A 517 1.55 22.40 17.10
CA ALA A 517 2.13 22.57 15.78
C ALA A 517 2.30 24.06 15.42
N ALA A 518 1.26 24.87 15.62
CA ALA A 518 1.29 26.30 15.32
C ALA A 518 2.38 27.02 16.14
N ARG A 519 2.47 26.73 17.44
CA ARG A 519 3.46 27.36 18.34
C ARG A 519 4.91 27.06 17.93
N ILE A 520 5.22 25.80 17.59
CA ILE A 520 6.59 25.43 17.19
C ILE A 520 6.91 25.92 15.77
N LEU A 521 5.95 25.92 14.85
CA LEU A 521 6.16 26.47 13.52
C LEU A 521 6.36 28.00 13.56
N GLU A 522 5.65 28.72 14.43
CA GLU A 522 5.83 30.17 14.62
C GLU A 522 7.24 30.50 15.12
N SER A 523 7.75 29.74 16.10
CA SER A 523 9.11 29.91 16.61
C SER A 523 10.19 29.58 15.58
N ARG A 524 9.84 28.85 14.51
CA ARG A 524 10.70 28.48 13.38
C ARG A 524 10.34 29.19 12.08
N SER A 525 9.67 30.35 12.16
CA SER A 525 9.25 31.14 10.99
C SER A 525 10.38 31.57 10.04
N ALA A 526 11.66 31.43 10.45
CA ALA A 526 12.83 31.61 9.58
C ALA A 526 13.05 30.43 8.60
N ASP A 527 12.56 29.22 8.88
CA ASP A 527 12.60 28.09 7.95
C ASP A 527 11.46 28.24 6.92
N PRO A 528 11.74 28.37 5.60
CA PRO A 528 10.73 28.53 4.56
C PRO A 528 9.67 27.42 4.56
N LEU A 529 10.05 26.19 4.92
CA LEU A 529 9.11 25.08 5.00
C LEU A 529 8.20 25.17 6.21
N ALA A 530 8.74 25.57 7.36
CA ALA A 530 7.93 25.79 8.55
C ALA A 530 6.92 26.92 8.32
N LEU A 531 7.35 28.00 7.65
CA LEU A 531 6.47 29.10 7.26
C LEU A 531 5.36 28.63 6.30
N ARG A 532 5.71 27.83 5.28
CA ARG A 532 4.73 27.27 4.33
C ARG A 532 3.70 26.38 5.02
N LEU A 533 4.12 25.50 5.93
CA LEU A 533 3.21 24.66 6.70
C LEU A 533 2.32 25.49 7.63
N LEU A 534 2.88 26.52 8.29
CA LEU A 534 2.11 27.43 9.13
C LEU A 534 1.04 28.17 8.32
N MET A 535 1.36 28.59 7.08
CA MET A 535 0.38 29.16 6.15
C MET A 535 -0.71 28.16 5.78
N GLY A 536 -0.35 26.91 5.45
CA GLY A 536 -1.32 25.85 5.15
C GLY A 536 -2.27 25.57 6.32
N LEU A 537 -1.75 25.57 7.54
CA LEU A 537 -2.57 25.44 8.76
C LEU A 537 -3.48 26.66 8.98
N ALA A 538 -2.96 27.88 8.79
CA ALA A 538 -3.75 29.12 8.89
C ALA A 538 -4.86 29.20 7.84
N GLU A 539 -4.64 28.64 6.65
CA GLU A 539 -5.65 28.58 5.59
C GLU A 539 -6.79 27.62 5.94
N LYS A 540 -6.47 26.43 6.48
CA LYS A 540 -7.47 25.44 6.88
C LYS A 540 -8.19 25.79 8.18
N HIS A 541 -7.47 26.38 9.15
CA HIS A 541 -7.94 26.65 10.51
C HIS A 541 -7.81 28.13 10.90
N PRO A 542 -8.45 29.06 10.16
CA PRO A 542 -8.22 30.52 10.29
C PRO A 542 -8.62 31.10 11.66
N ASN A 543 -9.45 30.40 12.44
CA ASN A 543 -9.87 30.83 13.78
C ASN A 543 -8.94 30.37 14.90
N ARG A 544 -8.04 29.40 14.62
CA ARG A 544 -7.15 28.79 15.62
C ARG A 544 -5.68 29.04 15.34
N VAL A 545 -5.31 29.20 14.08
CA VAL A 545 -3.93 29.43 13.66
C VAL A 545 -3.82 30.82 13.06
N PRO A 546 -3.04 31.74 13.67
CA PRO A 546 -2.88 33.10 13.16
C PRO A 546 -2.13 33.10 11.83
N VAL A 547 -2.45 34.06 10.96
CA VAL A 547 -1.68 34.25 9.72
C VAL A 547 -0.26 34.72 10.06
N PRO A 548 0.79 34.12 9.50
CA PRO A 548 2.16 34.49 9.83
C PRO A 548 2.53 35.88 9.29
N TYR A 549 2.04 36.24 8.10
CA TYR A 549 2.17 37.57 7.50
C TYR A 549 0.88 37.95 6.75
N VAL A 550 0.74 39.24 6.48
CA VAL A 550 -0.37 39.83 5.74
C VAL A 550 0.16 40.35 4.41
N GLN A 551 -0.53 40.05 3.30
CA GLN A 551 -0.16 40.52 1.97
C GLN A 551 -1.40 41.00 1.19
N ARG A 552 -1.15 41.62 0.04
CA ARG A 552 -2.21 41.99 -0.91
C ARG A 552 -3.07 40.76 -1.27
N GLY A 553 -4.38 40.96 -1.34
CA GLY A 553 -5.37 39.93 -1.63
C GLY A 553 -5.96 39.25 -0.40
N TYR A 554 -5.33 39.36 0.77
CA TYR A 554 -5.87 38.81 2.02
C TYR A 554 -7.06 39.63 2.51
N TRP A 555 -7.87 39.02 3.35
CA TRP A 555 -9.02 39.64 3.98
C TRP A 555 -8.69 40.11 5.39
N VAL A 556 -9.23 41.26 5.76
CA VAL A 556 -9.09 41.85 7.08
C VAL A 556 -10.45 42.27 7.61
N ARG A 557 -10.71 41.95 8.88
CA ARG A 557 -11.86 42.45 9.63
C ARG A 557 -11.41 43.66 10.42
N CYS A 558 -11.88 44.83 10.00
CA CYS A 558 -11.71 46.09 10.70
C CYS A 558 -13.04 46.51 11.36
N GLN A 559 -13.08 47.69 11.97
CA GLN A 559 -14.30 48.23 12.61
C GLN A 559 -15.45 48.43 11.61
N ALA A 560 -15.15 48.59 10.31
CA ALA A 560 -16.17 48.72 9.27
C ALA A 560 -16.65 47.36 8.70
N GLY A 561 -16.10 46.24 9.20
CA GLY A 561 -16.38 44.88 8.76
C GLY A 561 -15.24 44.25 7.95
N TRP A 562 -15.56 43.22 7.18
CA TRP A 562 -14.61 42.49 6.33
C TRP A 562 -14.33 43.19 4.99
N GLY A 563 -13.05 43.27 4.63
CA GLY A 563 -12.62 43.73 3.31
C GLY A 563 -11.35 43.05 2.83
N ARG A 564 -11.07 43.18 1.53
CA ARG A 564 -9.86 42.67 0.89
C ARG A 564 -8.79 43.75 0.86
N ILE A 565 -7.57 43.39 1.23
CA ILE A 565 -6.40 44.27 1.21
C ILE A 565 -5.95 44.42 -0.24
N GLU A 566 -6.00 45.63 -0.77
CA GLU A 566 -5.52 45.96 -2.12
C GLU A 566 -4.07 46.44 -2.12
N ARG A 567 -3.66 47.12 -1.04
CA ARG A 567 -2.32 47.70 -0.92
C ARG A 567 -1.91 47.82 0.55
N ILE A 568 -0.62 47.63 0.82
CA ILE A 568 0.01 47.81 2.13
C ILE A 568 1.05 48.91 1.98
N GLU A 569 0.94 49.97 2.76
CA GLU A 569 1.78 51.17 2.63
C GLU A 569 2.43 51.50 3.97
N ARG A 570 3.72 51.81 3.96
CA ARG A 570 4.44 52.34 5.13
C ARG A 570 4.14 53.83 5.32
N SER A 571 4.40 54.37 6.51
CA SER A 571 4.15 55.79 6.83
C SER A 571 4.96 56.77 5.96
N ASP A 572 6.06 56.30 5.37
CA ASP A 572 6.92 57.01 4.40
C ASP A 572 6.36 56.99 2.96
N GLY A 573 5.21 56.34 2.74
CA GLY A 573 4.52 56.26 1.45
C GLY A 573 4.96 55.10 0.56
N TYR A 574 5.92 54.27 0.99
CA TYR A 574 6.37 53.12 0.21
C TYR A 574 5.40 51.94 0.34
N GLU A 575 5.00 51.38 -0.81
CA GLU A 575 4.23 50.15 -0.87
C GLU A 575 5.12 48.94 -0.58
N VAL A 576 4.66 48.05 0.31
CA VAL A 576 5.34 46.79 0.62
C VAL A 576 4.49 45.60 0.17
N PRO A 577 5.12 44.49 -0.27
CA PRO A 577 4.38 43.31 -0.71
C PRO A 577 3.69 42.56 0.45
N TYR A 578 4.28 42.59 1.64
CA TYR A 578 3.75 41.95 2.85
C TYR A 578 4.25 42.64 4.13
N VAL A 579 3.61 42.31 5.26
CA VAL A 579 3.98 42.78 6.60
C VAL A 579 3.59 41.75 7.67
N TYR A 580 4.39 41.61 8.72
CA TYR A 580 4.04 40.74 9.85
C TYR A 580 2.97 41.41 10.74
N PRO A 581 1.93 40.70 11.23
CA PRO A 581 0.88 41.31 12.06
C PRO A 581 1.41 42.07 13.29
N LYS A 582 2.53 41.62 13.87
CA LYS A 582 3.19 42.27 15.02
C LYS A 582 3.82 43.62 14.64
N GLU A 583 4.21 43.79 13.38
CA GLU A 583 4.81 45.03 12.85
C GLU A 583 3.76 46.00 12.31
N LEU A 584 2.56 45.51 11.99
CA LEU A 584 1.49 46.29 11.39
C LEU A 584 1.07 47.52 12.24
N TYR A 585 1.17 47.41 13.57
CA TYR A 585 0.90 48.50 14.51
C TYR A 585 2.01 49.57 14.56
N ARG A 586 3.09 49.39 13.79
CA ARG A 586 4.24 50.30 13.74
C ARG A 586 4.36 50.88 12.34
N ASN A 587 3.65 51.98 12.08
CA ASN A 587 3.81 52.80 10.86
C ASN A 587 3.30 52.16 9.55
N TYR A 588 2.26 51.33 9.58
CA TYR A 588 1.64 50.79 8.36
C TYR A 588 0.18 51.22 8.19
N ARG A 589 -0.22 51.38 6.93
CA ARG A 589 -1.58 51.63 6.48
C ARG A 589 -2.03 50.51 5.54
N LEU A 590 -3.24 50.02 5.75
CA LEU A 590 -3.86 49.03 4.88
C LEU A 590 -4.94 49.70 4.02
N TRP A 591 -4.78 49.61 2.70
CA TRP A 591 -5.81 50.02 1.75
C TRP A 591 -6.69 48.82 1.48
N ILE A 592 -7.96 48.94 1.85
CA ILE A 592 -8.91 47.83 1.91
C ILE A 592 -10.11 48.19 1.07
N VAL A 593 -10.62 47.23 0.30
CA VAL A 593 -11.95 47.32 -0.30
C VAL A 593 -12.89 46.46 0.51
N LEU A 594 -13.80 47.09 1.26
CA LEU A 594 -14.83 46.38 2.01
C LEU A 594 -15.77 45.67 1.04
N ARG A 595 -15.96 44.36 1.28
CA ARG A 595 -16.84 43.47 0.50
C ARG A 595 -16.78 43.75 -1.02
N PRO A 596 -15.64 43.44 -1.68
CA PRO A 596 -15.37 43.83 -3.08
C PRO A 596 -16.41 43.36 -4.10
N ASP A 597 -17.04 42.21 -3.86
CA ASP A 597 -18.05 41.63 -4.76
C ASP A 597 -19.46 42.20 -4.51
N GLU A 598 -19.57 43.17 -3.61
CA GLU A 598 -20.84 43.64 -3.07
C GLU A 598 -20.90 45.19 -3.15
N ASP A 599 -20.56 45.94 -2.10
CA ASP A 599 -20.56 47.41 -2.13
C ASP A 599 -19.21 48.03 -2.49
N ALA A 600 -18.14 47.22 -2.46
CA ALA A 600 -16.80 47.57 -2.89
C ALA A 600 -16.32 48.91 -2.31
N GLU A 601 -16.56 49.13 -1.02
CA GLU A 601 -16.29 50.42 -0.39
C GLU A 601 -14.80 50.56 -0.04
N PRO A 602 -14.06 51.50 -0.65
CA PRO A 602 -12.64 51.64 -0.40
C PRO A 602 -12.38 52.42 0.89
N VAL A 603 -11.58 51.83 1.78
CA VAL A 603 -11.19 52.39 3.07
C VAL A 603 -9.69 52.28 3.28
N VAL A 604 -9.15 53.17 4.11
CA VAL A 604 -7.78 53.10 4.62
C VAL A 604 -7.85 52.84 6.11
N LEU A 605 -7.29 51.72 6.54
CA LEU A 605 -7.08 51.41 7.95
C LEU A 605 -5.69 51.93 8.33
N ASP A 606 -5.68 53.03 9.09
CA ASP A 606 -4.48 53.64 9.67
C ASP A 606 -4.37 53.19 11.13
N LEU A 607 -3.47 52.25 11.40
CA LEU A 607 -3.32 51.66 12.72
C LEU A 607 -2.48 52.50 13.68
N ASP A 608 -1.68 53.43 13.16
CA ASP A 608 -0.95 54.39 13.97
C ASP A 608 -1.93 55.41 14.58
N ARG A 609 -2.93 55.82 13.80
CA ARG A 609 -4.01 56.71 14.25
C ARG A 609 -5.20 55.98 14.87
N GLY A 610 -5.25 54.66 14.75
CA GLY A 610 -6.37 53.85 15.21
C GLY A 610 -7.69 54.22 14.53
N GLU A 611 -7.69 54.48 13.22
CA GLU A 611 -8.87 54.91 12.47
C GLU A 611 -9.06 54.15 11.14
N VAL A 612 -10.33 53.94 10.75
CA VAL A 612 -10.75 53.49 9.43
C VAL A 612 -11.31 54.69 8.69
N ARG A 613 -10.65 55.13 7.62
CA ARG A 613 -11.05 56.28 6.80
C ARG A 613 -11.73 55.83 5.52
N PHE A 614 -12.95 56.28 5.27
CA PHE A 614 -13.68 56.07 4.02
C PHE A 614 -13.18 57.04 2.95
N LEU A 615 -12.87 56.53 1.75
CA LEU A 615 -12.30 57.34 0.67
C LEU A 615 -13.36 57.99 -0.22
N LEU A 616 -14.60 57.49 -0.19
CA LEU A 616 -15.70 58.03 -0.99
C LEU A 616 -16.56 58.99 -0.15
N PRO A 617 -16.84 60.21 -0.65
CA PRO A 617 -17.73 61.15 0.03
C PRO A 617 -19.18 60.64 -0.06
N SER A 618 -19.66 60.00 1.00
CA SER A 618 -21.04 59.52 1.09
C SER A 618 -21.48 59.38 2.55
N ARG A 619 -22.80 59.23 2.76
CA ARG A 619 -23.34 58.88 4.08
C ARG A 619 -23.10 57.39 4.33
N HIS A 620 -22.42 57.07 5.41
CA HIS A 620 -22.24 55.69 5.86
C HIS A 620 -23.15 55.43 7.06
N TYR A 621 -23.71 54.23 7.09
CA TYR A 621 -24.52 53.75 8.20
C TYR A 621 -23.65 52.80 9.02
N LEU A 622 -23.64 52.93 10.34
CA LEU A 622 -22.93 52.06 11.27
C LEU A 622 -23.94 51.25 12.08
N CYS A 623 -23.78 49.93 12.16
CA CYS A 623 -24.61 49.10 13.03
C CYS A 623 -24.35 49.45 14.51
N THR A 624 -25.37 49.86 15.25
CA THR A 624 -25.21 50.22 16.68
C THR A 624 -25.21 49.02 17.62
N LYS A 625 -25.49 47.81 17.11
CA LYS A 625 -25.51 46.58 17.93
C LYS A 625 -24.12 46.02 18.12
N CYS A 626 -23.40 45.78 17.02
CA CYS A 626 -22.02 45.32 17.09
C CYS A 626 -21.01 46.47 17.09
N GLY A 627 -21.36 47.63 16.54
CA GLY A 627 -20.40 48.72 16.30
C GLY A 627 -19.32 48.38 15.27
N GLN A 628 -19.34 47.17 14.69
CA GLN A 628 -18.24 46.58 13.90
C GLN A 628 -18.61 46.33 12.43
N PHE A 629 -19.66 47.02 11.94
CA PHE A 629 -20.10 46.88 10.55
C PHE A 629 -20.65 48.22 10.04
N ALA A 630 -20.04 48.72 8.96
CA ALA A 630 -20.48 49.94 8.29
C ALA A 630 -20.73 49.70 6.80
N ALA A 631 -21.78 50.31 6.26
CA ALA A 631 -22.16 50.21 4.85
C ALA A 631 -22.79 51.50 4.33
N ARG A 632 -22.66 51.76 3.02
CA ARG A 632 -23.26 52.94 2.36
C ARG A 632 -24.77 52.83 2.14
N ARG A 633 -25.30 51.62 2.10
CA ARG A 633 -26.73 51.36 1.91
C ARG A 633 -27.33 50.88 3.21
N HIS A 634 -28.30 51.61 3.76
CA HIS A 634 -28.99 51.20 5.00
C HIS A 634 -29.57 49.78 4.91
N GLY A 635 -30.07 49.37 3.73
CA GLY A 635 -30.61 48.03 3.45
C GLY A 635 -29.65 46.86 3.72
N TRP A 636 -28.35 47.14 3.76
CA TRP A 636 -27.30 46.14 3.96
C TRP A 636 -27.11 45.83 5.43
N ILE A 637 -27.28 46.86 6.27
CA ILE A 637 -27.35 46.73 7.72
C ILE A 637 -28.67 46.09 8.09
N THR A 638 -29.80 46.64 7.61
CA THR A 638 -31.14 46.22 8.02
C THR A 638 -31.55 44.83 7.50
N GLY A 639 -30.90 44.35 6.45
CA GLY A 639 -31.22 43.08 5.79
C GLY A 639 -30.17 41.99 6.00
N ARG A 640 -29.03 42.07 5.30
CA ARG A 640 -28.05 40.98 5.24
C ARG A 640 -27.22 40.85 6.51
N HIS A 641 -26.67 41.95 7.02
CA HIS A 641 -25.91 41.97 8.29
C HIS A 641 -26.79 41.59 9.48
N GLU A 642 -27.94 42.24 9.64
CA GLU A 642 -28.88 41.97 10.74
C GLU A 642 -29.28 40.49 10.83
N ARG A 643 -29.57 39.84 9.69
CA ARG A 643 -29.86 38.40 9.66
C ARG A 643 -28.64 37.52 9.99
N SER A 644 -27.46 37.94 9.55
CA SER A 644 -26.23 37.12 9.66
C SER A 644 -25.53 37.23 11.01
N ALA A 645 -25.63 38.40 11.67
CA ALA A 645 -24.91 38.74 12.89
C ALA A 645 -25.82 38.93 14.11
N HIS A 646 -27.12 39.17 13.91
CA HIS A 646 -28.07 39.56 14.97
C HIS A 646 -29.43 38.85 14.88
N GLU A 647 -29.50 37.73 14.14
CA GLU A 647 -30.70 36.87 14.01
C GLU A 647 -31.97 37.56 13.50
N GLY A 648 -31.88 38.79 12.96
CA GLY A 648 -33.03 39.50 12.37
C GLY A 648 -33.83 40.43 13.30
N TRP A 649 -33.41 40.62 14.56
CA TRP A 649 -34.22 41.29 15.59
C TRP A 649 -34.12 42.83 15.57
N HIS A 650 -34.87 43.51 14.69
CA HIS A 650 -34.98 44.98 14.61
C HIS A 650 -33.65 45.73 14.38
N PRO A 651 -33.39 46.19 13.15
CA PRO A 651 -32.11 46.81 12.85
C PRO A 651 -31.99 48.22 13.43
N ARG A 652 -30.83 48.52 14.03
CA ARG A 652 -30.49 49.85 14.55
C ARG A 652 -29.17 50.31 13.95
N PHE A 653 -29.13 51.55 13.46
CA PHE A 653 -27.94 52.14 12.88
C PHE A 653 -27.80 53.61 13.25
N LEU A 654 -26.55 54.08 13.24
CA LEU A 654 -26.18 55.49 13.34
C LEU A 654 -25.72 55.96 11.96
N ILE A 655 -26.07 57.18 11.58
CA ILE A 655 -25.53 57.82 10.38
C ILE A 655 -24.19 58.47 10.76
N LEU A 656 -23.12 58.09 10.09
CA LEU A 656 -21.81 58.71 10.26
C LEU A 656 -21.78 60.01 9.43
N GLU A 657 -21.57 61.12 10.11
CA GLU A 657 -21.37 62.44 9.49
C GLU A 657 -19.88 62.70 9.16
N THR A 658 -18.98 61.89 9.72
CA THR A 658 -17.53 61.92 9.50
C THR A 658 -17.09 60.86 8.51
N SER A 659 -16.03 61.15 7.73
CA SER A 659 -15.40 60.21 6.80
C SER A 659 -14.45 59.21 7.47
N PHE A 660 -14.46 59.12 8.80
CA PHE A 660 -13.63 58.20 9.57
C PHE A 660 -14.39 57.55 10.73
N LEU A 661 -13.94 56.37 11.13
CA LEU A 661 -14.47 55.54 12.21
C LEU A 661 -13.31 55.07 13.11
N PRO A 662 -13.39 55.19 14.45
CA PRO A 662 -12.32 54.71 15.33
C PRO A 662 -12.20 53.18 15.30
N GLN A 663 -10.98 52.66 15.13
CA GLN A 663 -10.66 51.24 15.15
C GLN A 663 -10.46 50.77 16.60
N GLN A 664 -11.53 50.26 17.23
CA GLN A 664 -11.49 49.77 18.61
C GLN A 664 -11.47 48.24 18.69
N ALA A 665 -11.97 47.55 17.66
CA ALA A 665 -12.02 46.10 17.60
C ALA A 665 -10.64 45.50 17.28
N ASN A 666 -10.36 44.31 17.82
CA ASN A 666 -9.21 43.52 17.43
C ASN A 666 -9.30 43.14 15.95
N ILE A 667 -8.22 43.40 15.23
CA ILE A 667 -8.13 43.10 13.80
C ILE A 667 -7.99 41.59 13.63
N LYS A 668 -8.75 41.03 12.69
CA LYS A 668 -8.62 39.62 12.30
C LYS A 668 -8.24 39.54 10.83
N PHE A 669 -7.41 38.57 10.48
CA PHE A 669 -6.98 38.33 9.11
C PHE A 669 -7.47 36.97 8.63
N ALA A 670 -7.74 36.86 7.33
CA ALA A 670 -8.05 35.60 6.67
C ALA A 670 -7.38 35.57 5.29
N ILE A 671 -6.81 34.43 4.91
CA ILE A 671 -6.13 34.26 3.61
C ILE A 671 -7.16 34.29 2.46
N ARG A 672 -8.31 33.64 2.68
CA ARG A 672 -9.43 33.58 1.73
C ARG A 672 -10.60 34.42 2.19
N ARG A 673 -11.56 34.64 1.29
CA ARG A 673 -12.86 35.28 1.60
C ARG A 673 -13.52 34.51 2.76
N PRO A 674 -13.84 35.19 3.88
CA PRO A 674 -14.59 34.58 4.97
C PRO A 674 -15.94 34.03 4.49
N SER A 675 -16.37 32.90 5.04
CA SER A 675 -17.67 32.29 4.71
C SER A 675 -18.85 33.20 4.99
N ASN A 676 -18.73 34.07 6.00
CA ASN A 676 -19.73 35.08 6.33
C ASN A 676 -19.11 36.47 6.48
N ILE A 677 -19.05 37.22 5.38
CA ILE A 677 -18.56 38.62 5.35
C ILE A 677 -19.53 39.62 6.00
N TRP A 678 -20.72 39.15 6.41
CA TRP A 678 -21.78 39.95 7.03
C TRP A 678 -21.80 39.83 8.56
N GLN A 679 -20.93 39.00 9.15
CA GLN A 679 -20.63 38.98 10.58
C GLN A 679 -19.46 39.89 10.88
#